data_AF-U7QH23-F1
#
_entry.id   AF-U7QH23-F1
#
_cell.length_a   1.000
_cell.length_b   1.000
_cell.length_c   1.000
_cell.angle_alpha   90.00
_cell.angle_beta   90.00
_cell.angle_gamma   90.00
#
_symmetry.space_group_name_H-M   'P 1'
#
loop_
_entity.id
_entity.type
_entity.pdbx_description
1 polymer ?
#
loop_
_entity_poly.entity_id
_entity_poly.type
_entity_poly.pdbx_seq_one_letter_code
_entity_poly.pdbx_strand_id
1 'polypeptide(L)'
;MLNFFEDGFFLEDEANLFRVDSGLSTHIESLSISNDDHWIASSIIPEFSVNNIGNDDLVGSDLNETLNGGEGDDLLTGNGGNDALSGELGNDTLLGGFGDDYLVGQEGNDWLEGGVGIDFLVGGLGEDTLVVMDATAANSMPFADLIVDFDPLSDWIKLPDNLAESNLFLEPVFTETGEINTLIGNRLNNTILASVLNTIPTQLEGRLIATATASDSTLGQATDLGILGNITISEFVGDLDPEDIYRFQLDIDSDVNIVLNGLSADADVALLQDINNNQEIDVTDIINTSQKPANFSESVSINALLAGTYYVVVYQYEGDTAYNLSVSATPNPQFNNPETLESFDSRFGYGLVDASAAVSQSAGVPDFPEIPDLGGNDWGRDLIQAPEVWTQGITGENVVVAVIDSGVDYNHPDLFSNIWNNPREIANNGIDDDNNGYVDDSRGWDFVNQDNDPMDFNSHGTHVSGIIAATPDGVGITGVAPNATIMPVRVLDRNGFGKINDALMGIRYAVENGADVINLSLGGNDYISEVLETMSWAVEQGVVVVVAAGNESSSFPSYPARFANQFGIAVGSVDRKNQLSSFSNRAGILPLNYVVAPGGDGGFSDVGDIYSTIPLASSAVPYRFLSGTSMAAPHVAGVVALMLQANPNLTPTQVEDLLTQTADHSTIAV
;
A
#
# COMPACT_ATOMS: atom_id res chain seq x y z
N MET A 1 11.84 34.77 -17.39
CA MET A 1 11.45 35.85 -18.32
C MET A 1 11.67 35.34 -19.75
N LEU A 2 10.59 35.09 -20.51
CA LEU A 2 10.43 34.94 -21.99
C LEU A 2 11.57 34.41 -22.92
N ASN A 3 11.24 33.31 -23.65
CA ASN A 3 11.31 33.05 -25.11
C ASN A 3 12.57 32.58 -25.90
N PHE A 4 12.44 31.34 -26.44
CA PHE A 4 12.50 30.86 -27.85
C PHE A 4 13.80 30.49 -28.63
N PHE A 5 13.69 29.29 -29.24
CA PHE A 5 14.15 28.73 -30.54
C PHE A 5 15.44 27.88 -30.67
N GLU A 6 15.17 26.64 -31.14
CA GLU A 6 15.85 25.78 -32.14
C GLU A 6 17.09 24.93 -31.77
N ASP A 7 16.94 23.67 -32.20
CA ASP A 7 17.89 22.57 -32.43
C ASP A 7 18.37 21.76 -31.23
N GLY A 8 17.85 20.53 -31.19
CA GLY A 8 18.04 19.54 -30.13
C GLY A 8 19.43 18.90 -30.08
N PHE A 9 19.59 18.14 -29.00
CA PHE A 9 20.55 17.05 -28.90
C PHE A 9 19.83 15.85 -28.28
N PHE A 10 20.06 14.69 -28.89
CA PHE A 10 19.75 13.37 -28.37
C PHE A 10 20.50 13.13 -27.06
N LEU A 11 19.79 12.59 -26.08
CA LEU A 11 20.30 11.57 -25.17
C LEU A 11 19.28 10.44 -25.24
N GLU A 12 19.74 9.33 -25.80
CA GLU A 12 19.10 8.01 -25.71
C GLU A 12 19.88 7.23 -24.64
N ASP A 13 19.16 6.31 -23.98
CA ASP A 13 19.54 5.31 -22.97
C ASP A 13 19.07 5.61 -21.53
N GLU A 14 18.34 4.62 -21.00
CA GLU A 14 17.58 4.49 -19.74
C GLU A 14 16.16 5.09 -19.68
N ALA A 15 15.19 4.22 -19.36
CA ALA A 15 13.74 4.42 -19.37
C ALA A 15 13.30 5.73 -18.70
N ASN A 16 12.72 6.63 -19.49
CA ASN A 16 12.23 7.93 -19.02
C ASN A 16 10.73 7.88 -18.77
N LEU A 17 10.33 7.87 -17.50
CA LEU A 17 9.04 8.38 -17.06
C LEU A 17 8.89 9.84 -17.53
N PHE A 18 7.99 10.12 -18.47
CA PHE A 18 7.76 11.48 -18.97
C PHE A 18 6.64 12.19 -18.17
N ARG A 19 7.01 13.18 -17.34
CA ARG A 19 6.05 14.05 -16.64
C ARG A 19 5.98 15.43 -17.32
N VAL A 20 4.77 15.86 -17.69
CA VAL A 20 4.52 17.23 -18.18
C VAL A 20 4.32 18.17 -16.98
N ASP A 21 5.32 19.00 -16.67
CA ASP A 21 5.24 19.99 -15.60
C ASP A 21 4.26 21.14 -15.89
N SER A 22 3.57 21.61 -14.85
CA SER A 22 2.63 22.75 -14.85
C SER A 22 3.22 24.11 -15.30
N GLY A 23 4.53 24.18 -15.53
CA GLY A 23 5.24 25.36 -16.05
C GLY A 23 5.15 25.55 -17.58
N LEU A 24 4.71 24.55 -18.34
CA LEU A 24 4.51 24.60 -19.80
C LEU A 24 3.04 24.87 -20.17
N SER A 25 2.39 25.72 -19.39
CA SER A 25 1.02 26.19 -19.63
C SER A 25 0.99 27.08 -20.90
N THR A 26 0.56 26.51 -22.03
CA THR A 26 -0.52 27.03 -22.92
C THR A 26 -0.62 26.39 -24.31
N HIS A 27 0.25 25.45 -24.74
CA HIS A 27 0.26 25.04 -26.17
C HIS A 27 0.59 23.55 -26.44
N ILE A 28 0.19 22.60 -25.58
CA ILE A 28 0.22 21.18 -25.96
C ILE A 28 -1.23 20.73 -26.18
N GLU A 29 -1.63 20.65 -27.45
CA GLU A 29 -2.94 20.13 -27.88
C GLU A 29 -2.86 18.64 -28.28
N SER A 30 -1.65 18.09 -28.42
CA SER A 30 -1.37 16.67 -28.75
C SER A 30 0.11 16.35 -28.48
N LEU A 31 0.40 15.15 -27.97
CA LEU A 31 1.76 14.60 -27.81
C LEU A 31 1.85 13.32 -28.65
N SER A 32 2.95 13.08 -29.37
CA SER A 32 3.15 11.87 -30.19
C SER A 32 4.55 11.35 -29.96
N ILE A 33 4.64 10.10 -29.52
CA ILE A 33 5.88 9.36 -29.26
C ILE A 33 5.66 7.90 -29.71
N SER A 34 6.71 7.09 -29.75
CA SER A 34 6.68 5.67 -30.12
C SER A 34 7.33 4.85 -29.00
N ASN A 35 6.98 3.55 -28.94
CA ASN A 35 7.49 2.43 -28.12
C ASN A 35 7.04 2.32 -26.63
N ASP A 36 7.04 1.08 -26.11
CA ASP A 36 6.50 0.57 -24.84
C ASP A 36 6.79 1.49 -23.63
N ASP A 37 5.77 2.22 -23.17
CA ASP A 37 5.90 3.22 -22.11
C ASP A 37 4.81 3.05 -21.02
N HIS A 38 5.16 3.27 -19.74
CA HIS A 38 4.21 3.35 -18.62
C HIS A 38 3.83 4.81 -18.32
N TRP A 39 2.56 5.17 -18.51
CA TRP A 39 2.04 6.55 -18.41
C TRP A 39 1.00 6.74 -17.32
N ILE A 40 1.12 7.84 -16.58
CA ILE A 40 0.11 8.31 -15.63
C ILE A 40 -0.47 9.63 -16.13
N ALA A 41 -1.77 9.66 -16.44
CA ALA A 41 -2.45 10.89 -16.80
C ALA A 41 -2.42 11.87 -15.62
N SER A 42 -1.79 13.04 -15.83
CA SER A 42 -1.83 14.13 -14.84
C SER A 42 -3.14 14.91 -14.95
N SER A 43 -3.62 15.46 -13.83
CA SER A 43 -4.92 16.12 -13.58
C SER A 43 -5.29 17.36 -14.44
N ILE A 44 -4.75 17.50 -15.65
CA ILE A 44 -4.88 18.70 -16.50
C ILE A 44 -5.08 18.41 -18.00
N ILE A 45 -5.06 17.14 -18.45
CA ILE A 45 -5.23 16.79 -19.87
C ILE A 45 -6.52 15.97 -20.04
N PRO A 46 -7.56 16.52 -20.70
CA PRO A 46 -8.85 15.85 -20.86
C PRO A 46 -8.92 14.83 -22.02
N GLU A 47 -7.91 14.76 -22.88
CA GLU A 47 -7.82 13.79 -23.98
C GLU A 47 -6.36 13.30 -24.09
N PHE A 48 -6.12 12.01 -23.84
CA PHE A 48 -4.83 11.35 -24.10
C PHE A 48 -4.97 10.54 -25.39
N SER A 49 -4.37 11.02 -26.48
CA SER A 49 -4.36 10.33 -27.78
C SER A 49 -2.92 10.19 -28.24
N VAL A 50 -2.49 8.95 -28.35
CA VAL A 50 -1.17 8.54 -28.79
C VAL A 50 -1.30 7.85 -30.16
N ASN A 51 -0.26 7.92 -31.00
CA ASN A 51 -0.21 7.14 -32.25
C ASN A 51 0.70 5.93 -32.00
N ASN A 52 0.33 5.07 -31.05
CA ASN A 52 1.22 4.13 -30.40
C ASN A 52 1.31 2.77 -31.11
N ILE A 53 2.53 2.24 -31.10
CA ILE A 53 2.91 0.89 -31.50
C ILE A 53 3.74 0.37 -30.32
N GLY A 54 3.33 -0.71 -29.65
CA GLY A 54 3.94 -1.23 -28.41
C GLY A 54 2.91 -1.53 -27.32
N ASN A 55 3.27 -2.34 -26.33
CA ASN A 55 2.39 -2.69 -25.21
C ASN A 55 2.50 -1.61 -24.11
N ASP A 56 1.43 -0.87 -23.88
CA ASP A 56 1.40 0.32 -23.02
C ASP A 56 0.64 0.08 -21.71
N ASP A 57 1.07 0.74 -20.63
CA ASP A 57 0.33 0.80 -19.36
C ASP A 57 -0.15 2.24 -19.12
N LEU A 58 -1.46 2.44 -19.22
CA LEU A 58 -2.14 3.74 -19.15
C LEU A 58 -3.02 3.83 -17.90
N VAL A 59 -2.63 4.71 -16.97
CA VAL A 59 -3.36 4.90 -15.71
C VAL A 59 -3.99 6.30 -15.64
N GLY A 60 -5.31 6.34 -15.55
CA GLY A 60 -6.16 7.51 -15.28
C GLY A 60 -6.13 7.96 -13.82
N SER A 61 -6.92 8.99 -13.47
CA SER A 61 -6.99 9.56 -12.12
C SER A 61 -8.37 9.35 -11.48
N ASP A 62 -8.75 10.16 -10.48
CA ASP A 62 -10.11 10.15 -9.93
C ASP A 62 -11.07 11.12 -10.70
N LEU A 63 -10.74 11.49 -11.95
CA LEU A 63 -11.50 12.40 -12.80
C LEU A 63 -12.04 11.66 -14.03
N ASN A 64 -12.97 12.29 -14.75
CA ASN A 64 -13.47 11.74 -16.00
C ASN A 64 -12.43 11.93 -17.12
N GLU A 65 -11.92 10.83 -17.66
CA GLU A 65 -10.78 10.79 -18.56
C GLU A 65 -11.07 9.98 -19.84
N THR A 66 -10.17 10.09 -20.82
CA THR A 66 -10.20 9.29 -22.04
C THR A 66 -8.82 8.72 -22.30
N LEU A 67 -8.72 7.39 -22.25
CA LEU A 67 -7.50 6.59 -22.42
C LEU A 67 -7.60 5.80 -23.73
N ASN A 68 -6.55 5.81 -24.54
CA ASN A 68 -6.46 5.03 -25.78
C ASN A 68 -5.12 4.31 -25.81
N GLY A 69 -5.13 2.98 -25.88
CA GLY A 69 -3.96 2.09 -25.89
C GLY A 69 -3.16 2.22 -27.18
N GLY A 70 -3.74 1.83 -28.32
CA GLY A 70 -3.10 1.92 -29.63
C GLY A 70 -2.82 0.54 -30.21
N GLU A 71 -1.74 0.36 -30.97
CA GLU A 71 -1.32 -1.00 -31.36
C GLU A 71 -0.44 -1.61 -30.27
N GLY A 72 -0.84 -2.74 -29.69
CA GLY A 72 -0.14 -3.42 -28.59
C GLY A 72 -1.11 -4.21 -27.72
N ASP A 73 -0.58 -5.07 -26.85
CA ASP A 73 -1.37 -5.67 -25.77
C ASP A 73 -1.29 -4.71 -24.56
N ASP A 74 -2.28 -3.83 -24.41
CA ASP A 74 -2.24 -2.68 -23.51
C ASP A 74 -2.98 -2.92 -22.18
N LEU A 75 -2.56 -2.26 -21.11
CA LEU A 75 -3.27 -2.18 -19.83
C LEU A 75 -3.80 -0.76 -19.62
N LEU A 76 -5.13 -0.59 -19.62
CA LEU A 76 -5.80 0.69 -19.39
C LEU A 76 -6.57 0.65 -18.07
N THR A 77 -6.25 1.55 -17.14
CA THR A 77 -6.92 1.67 -15.83
C THR A 77 -7.52 3.07 -15.65
N GLY A 78 -8.84 3.19 -15.56
CA GLY A 78 -9.57 4.45 -15.36
C GLY A 78 -9.46 5.02 -13.94
N ASN A 79 -9.38 4.13 -12.93
CA ASN A 79 -9.43 4.44 -11.50
C ASN A 79 -10.79 4.97 -11.01
N GLY A 80 -11.05 6.28 -11.10
CA GLY A 80 -12.32 6.84 -10.63
C GLY A 80 -12.77 8.01 -11.49
N GLY A 81 -14.07 8.23 -11.60
CA GLY A 81 -14.61 9.15 -12.59
C GLY A 81 -15.48 8.39 -13.58
N ASN A 82 -16.01 9.08 -14.58
CA ASN A 82 -16.71 8.42 -15.68
C ASN A 82 -15.80 8.47 -16.90
N ASP A 83 -15.14 7.36 -17.18
CA ASP A 83 -14.01 7.26 -18.09
C ASP A 83 -14.40 6.66 -19.44
N ALA A 84 -13.59 6.94 -20.45
CA ALA A 84 -13.67 6.32 -21.77
C ALA A 84 -12.33 5.63 -22.10
N LEU A 85 -12.32 4.30 -22.09
CA LEU A 85 -11.13 3.49 -22.34
C LEU A 85 -11.26 2.80 -23.71
N SER A 86 -10.20 2.83 -24.51
CA SER A 86 -10.13 2.18 -25.81
C SER A 86 -8.83 1.41 -25.97
N GLY A 87 -8.88 0.09 -26.16
CA GLY A 87 -7.71 -0.76 -26.41
C GLY A 87 -7.07 -0.52 -27.78
N GLU A 88 -7.88 -0.58 -28.84
CA GLU A 88 -7.48 -0.48 -30.26
C GLU A 88 -6.99 -1.80 -30.90
N LEU A 89 -5.69 -2.04 -31.10
CA LEU A 89 -5.21 -3.25 -31.78
C LEU A 89 -4.30 -4.08 -30.86
N GLY A 90 -4.75 -5.24 -30.41
CA GLY A 90 -3.98 -6.19 -29.61
C GLY A 90 -4.84 -6.73 -28.46
N ASN A 91 -4.29 -7.57 -27.60
CA ASN A 91 -5.05 -8.19 -26.52
C ASN A 91 -4.99 -7.30 -25.29
N ASP A 92 -6.01 -6.47 -25.12
CA ASP A 92 -5.98 -5.38 -24.16
C ASP A 92 -6.70 -5.75 -22.86
N THR A 93 -6.27 -5.14 -21.75
CA THR A 93 -6.94 -5.19 -20.45
C THR A 93 -7.45 -3.81 -20.08
N LEU A 94 -8.77 -3.64 -20.05
CA LEU A 94 -9.45 -2.38 -19.75
C LEU A 94 -10.19 -2.49 -18.41
N LEU A 95 -9.79 -1.65 -17.46
CA LEU A 95 -10.33 -1.58 -16.10
C LEU A 95 -10.94 -0.19 -15.86
N GLY A 96 -12.26 -0.08 -15.80
CA GLY A 96 -12.98 1.20 -15.62
C GLY A 96 -12.78 1.79 -14.22
N GLY A 97 -13.07 0.99 -13.18
CA GLY A 97 -12.85 1.39 -11.80
C GLY A 97 -14.14 1.91 -11.15
N PHE A 98 -14.14 3.13 -10.60
CA PHE A 98 -15.31 3.72 -9.94
C PHE A 98 -15.99 4.78 -10.82
N GLY A 99 -17.22 4.54 -11.25
CA GLY A 99 -18.07 5.51 -11.94
C GLY A 99 -18.80 4.86 -13.10
N ASP A 100 -19.46 5.66 -13.94
CA ASP A 100 -20.16 5.10 -15.11
C ASP A 100 -19.23 5.17 -16.34
N ASP A 101 -18.60 4.06 -16.68
CA ASP A 101 -17.48 4.01 -17.65
C ASP A 101 -17.89 3.48 -19.04
N TYR A 102 -17.06 3.78 -20.03
CA TYR A 102 -17.21 3.36 -21.43
C TYR A 102 -15.94 2.67 -21.93
N LEU A 103 -15.95 1.34 -22.01
CA LEU A 103 -14.82 0.50 -22.38
C LEU A 103 -15.02 -0.10 -23.78
N VAL A 104 -14.00 0.01 -24.63
CA VAL A 104 -13.99 -0.52 -26.01
C VAL A 104 -12.68 -1.27 -26.28
N GLY A 105 -12.72 -2.61 -26.41
CA GLY A 105 -11.53 -3.42 -26.73
C GLY A 105 -11.02 -3.14 -28.16
N GLN A 106 -11.88 -3.34 -29.15
CA GLN A 106 -11.62 -3.23 -30.59
C GLN A 106 -11.04 -4.51 -31.23
N GLU A 107 -9.83 -4.57 -31.80
CA GLU A 107 -9.34 -5.82 -32.42
C GLU A 107 -8.39 -6.55 -31.47
N GLY A 108 -8.71 -7.79 -31.08
CA GLY A 108 -7.90 -8.57 -30.17
C GLY A 108 -8.74 -9.45 -29.26
N ASN A 109 -8.10 -10.18 -28.35
CA ASN A 109 -8.81 -10.93 -27.32
C ASN A 109 -8.76 -10.13 -26.02
N ASP A 110 -9.79 -9.34 -25.75
CA ASP A 110 -9.71 -8.29 -24.75
C ASP A 110 -10.35 -8.69 -23.41
N TRP A 111 -9.84 -8.14 -22.32
CA TRP A 111 -10.42 -8.24 -20.98
C TRP A 111 -11.06 -6.91 -20.58
N LEU A 112 -12.38 -6.88 -20.39
CA LEU A 112 -13.11 -5.66 -20.06
C LEU A 112 -13.82 -5.78 -18.71
N GLU A 113 -13.43 -4.95 -17.75
CA GLU A 113 -14.02 -4.86 -16.42
C GLU A 113 -14.44 -3.42 -16.11
N GLY A 114 -15.76 -3.16 -16.13
CA GLY A 114 -16.30 -1.82 -15.86
C GLY A 114 -16.05 -1.37 -14.42
N GLY A 115 -16.23 -2.27 -13.45
CA GLY A 115 -16.02 -1.97 -12.04
C GLY A 115 -17.32 -1.56 -11.33
N VAL A 116 -17.26 -0.49 -10.54
CA VAL A 116 -18.38 0.01 -9.73
C VAL A 116 -19.08 1.15 -10.44
N GLY A 117 -20.22 0.85 -11.08
CA GLY A 117 -21.14 1.85 -11.61
C GLY A 117 -22.08 1.24 -12.63
N ILE A 118 -22.50 2.02 -13.63
CA ILE A 118 -23.23 1.51 -14.79
C ILE A 118 -22.34 1.66 -16.01
N ASP A 119 -21.72 0.55 -16.41
CA ASP A 119 -20.68 0.59 -17.42
C ASP A 119 -21.18 0.12 -18.78
N PHE A 120 -20.50 0.57 -19.83
CA PHE A 120 -20.74 0.16 -21.20
C PHE A 120 -19.52 -0.62 -21.69
N LEU A 121 -19.70 -1.90 -21.99
CA LEU A 121 -18.63 -2.79 -22.44
C LEU A 121 -18.85 -3.16 -23.90
N VAL A 122 -17.85 -2.87 -24.74
CA VAL A 122 -17.82 -3.16 -26.18
C VAL A 122 -16.56 -4.00 -26.44
N GLY A 123 -16.70 -5.30 -26.71
CA GLY A 123 -15.55 -6.19 -26.91
C GLY A 123 -14.87 -5.88 -28.25
N GLY A 124 -15.63 -6.00 -29.34
CA GLY A 124 -15.15 -5.74 -30.69
C GLY A 124 -14.93 -7.02 -31.50
N LEU A 125 -13.72 -7.21 -32.03
CA LEU A 125 -13.32 -8.31 -32.88
C LEU A 125 -12.28 -9.18 -32.17
N GLY A 126 -12.69 -10.36 -31.73
CA GLY A 126 -11.80 -11.42 -31.25
C GLY A 126 -12.51 -12.23 -30.18
N GLU A 127 -11.76 -12.95 -29.35
CA GLU A 127 -12.33 -13.72 -28.24
C GLU A 127 -12.24 -12.90 -26.94
N ASP A 128 -13.25 -12.08 -26.70
CA ASP A 128 -13.24 -11.13 -25.58
C ASP A 128 -13.84 -11.74 -24.29
N THR A 129 -13.38 -11.26 -23.14
CA THR A 129 -13.93 -11.58 -21.82
C THR A 129 -14.51 -10.32 -21.18
N LEU A 130 -15.83 -10.28 -21.04
CA LEU A 130 -16.53 -9.17 -20.41
C LEU A 130 -16.92 -9.55 -18.97
N VAL A 131 -16.37 -8.83 -18.00
CA VAL A 131 -16.54 -9.11 -16.56
C VAL A 131 -17.75 -8.35 -16.04
N VAL A 132 -18.66 -9.04 -15.36
CA VAL A 132 -19.84 -8.44 -14.73
C VAL A 132 -19.78 -8.61 -13.22
N MET A 133 -20.12 -7.55 -12.48
CA MET A 133 -20.06 -7.55 -11.01
C MET A 133 -21.44 -7.72 -10.36
N ASP A 134 -21.45 -8.23 -9.12
CA ASP A 134 -22.65 -8.19 -8.28
C ASP A 134 -22.69 -6.86 -7.53
N ALA A 135 -23.36 -5.86 -8.12
CA ALA A 135 -23.54 -4.53 -7.55
C ALA A 135 -24.38 -4.55 -6.27
N THR A 136 -23.81 -5.06 -5.17
CA THR A 136 -24.36 -4.97 -3.81
C THR A 136 -23.66 -3.90 -2.97
N ALA A 137 -22.65 -3.21 -3.51
CA ALA A 137 -21.84 -2.23 -2.80
C ALA A 137 -22.34 -0.76 -2.87
N ALA A 138 -23.41 -0.43 -3.60
CA ALA A 138 -23.91 0.95 -3.66
C ALA A 138 -25.45 1.05 -3.62
N ASN A 139 -25.97 1.49 -2.48
CA ASN A 139 -27.28 2.13 -2.28
C ASN A 139 -28.29 2.11 -3.46
N SER A 140 -29.20 1.13 -3.48
CA SER A 140 -30.58 1.27 -4.01
C SER A 140 -30.76 1.85 -5.45
N MET A 141 -29.92 1.52 -6.42
CA MET A 141 -30.20 1.78 -7.85
C MET A 141 -30.28 0.45 -8.63
N PRO A 142 -31.22 0.26 -9.58
CA PRO A 142 -31.55 -1.04 -10.19
C PRO A 142 -30.89 -1.25 -11.57
N PHE A 143 -29.74 -0.65 -11.83
CA PHE A 143 -29.13 -0.70 -13.16
C PHE A 143 -27.83 -1.49 -13.11
N ALA A 144 -27.54 -2.16 -14.22
CA ALA A 144 -26.52 -3.17 -14.41
C ALA A 144 -25.75 -2.83 -15.68
N ASP A 145 -24.53 -3.36 -15.80
CA ASP A 145 -23.65 -3.10 -16.93
C ASP A 145 -24.31 -3.44 -18.27
N LEU A 146 -23.94 -2.71 -19.30
CA LEU A 146 -24.46 -2.88 -20.65
C LEU A 146 -23.39 -3.47 -21.56
N ILE A 147 -23.57 -4.72 -21.94
CA ILE A 147 -22.73 -5.37 -22.95
C ILE A 147 -23.34 -5.12 -24.32
N VAL A 148 -22.59 -4.47 -25.21
CA VAL A 148 -23.14 -3.81 -26.40
C VAL A 148 -23.13 -4.70 -27.65
N ASP A 149 -22.06 -5.46 -27.86
CA ASP A 149 -21.78 -6.14 -29.13
C ASP A 149 -21.39 -7.62 -29.04
N PHE A 150 -21.59 -8.25 -27.87
CA PHE A 150 -21.34 -9.66 -27.60
C PHE A 150 -21.54 -10.61 -28.80
N ASP A 151 -20.46 -11.25 -29.26
CA ASP A 151 -20.48 -12.32 -30.24
C ASP A 151 -20.55 -13.70 -29.55
N PRO A 152 -21.68 -14.42 -29.62
CA PRO A 152 -21.82 -15.73 -29.01
C PRO A 152 -20.93 -16.83 -29.63
N LEU A 153 -20.22 -16.54 -30.73
CA LEU A 153 -19.28 -17.46 -31.36
C LEU A 153 -17.86 -17.37 -30.79
N SER A 154 -17.49 -16.26 -30.15
CA SER A 154 -16.13 -16.00 -29.65
C SER A 154 -16.12 -15.60 -28.18
N ASP A 155 -17.01 -14.70 -27.78
CA ASP A 155 -16.89 -13.96 -26.53
C ASP A 155 -17.37 -14.75 -25.31
N TRP A 156 -16.90 -14.31 -24.15
CA TRP A 156 -17.18 -14.85 -22.83
C TRP A 156 -17.68 -13.77 -21.89
N ILE A 157 -18.57 -14.14 -20.97
CA ILE A 157 -18.98 -13.29 -19.86
C ILE A 157 -18.49 -13.93 -18.56
N LYS A 158 -17.61 -13.22 -17.84
CA LYS A 158 -17.14 -13.65 -16.51
C LYS A 158 -18.13 -13.20 -15.44
N LEU A 159 -18.63 -14.14 -14.65
CA LEU A 159 -19.56 -13.91 -13.56
C LEU A 159 -18.79 -13.63 -12.25
N PRO A 160 -19.44 -12.99 -11.25
CA PRO A 160 -18.85 -12.78 -9.94
C PRO A 160 -18.37 -14.09 -9.30
N ASP A 161 -17.20 -14.03 -8.67
CA ASP A 161 -16.61 -15.18 -7.98
C ASP A 161 -17.60 -15.69 -6.92
N ASN A 162 -17.93 -16.99 -6.99
CA ASN A 162 -18.99 -17.69 -6.24
C ASN A 162 -20.39 -17.74 -6.87
N LEU A 163 -20.59 -17.21 -8.07
CA LEU A 163 -21.88 -17.27 -8.76
C LEU A 163 -21.92 -18.32 -9.88
N ALA A 164 -22.25 -19.57 -9.52
CA ALA A 164 -22.48 -20.63 -10.51
C ALA A 164 -23.58 -20.27 -11.52
N GLU A 165 -23.47 -20.70 -12.80
CA GLU A 165 -24.51 -20.49 -13.82
C GLU A 165 -25.90 -20.95 -13.37
N SER A 166 -25.97 -22.02 -12.56
CA SER A 166 -27.22 -22.56 -12.02
C SER A 166 -27.98 -21.57 -11.10
N ASN A 167 -27.27 -20.56 -10.59
CA ASN A 167 -27.82 -19.49 -9.78
C ASN A 167 -28.26 -18.28 -10.62
N LEU A 168 -28.16 -18.32 -11.95
CA LEU A 168 -28.57 -17.22 -12.82
C LEU A 168 -29.99 -17.36 -13.36
N PHE A 169 -30.66 -16.23 -13.54
CA PHE A 169 -31.78 -16.12 -14.45
C PHE A 169 -31.38 -15.32 -15.68
N LEU A 170 -31.71 -15.86 -16.86
CA LEU A 170 -31.55 -15.21 -18.15
C LEU A 170 -32.94 -14.82 -18.65
N GLU A 171 -33.25 -13.53 -18.66
CA GLU A 171 -34.58 -13.03 -19.03
C GLU A 171 -34.52 -12.23 -20.34
N PRO A 172 -35.29 -12.62 -21.38
CA PRO A 172 -35.34 -11.84 -22.61
C PRO A 172 -36.16 -10.57 -22.39
N VAL A 173 -35.60 -9.43 -22.79
CA VAL A 173 -36.26 -8.12 -22.79
C VAL A 173 -36.48 -7.66 -24.23
N PHE A 174 -37.73 -7.34 -24.55
CA PHE A 174 -38.10 -6.83 -25.87
C PHE A 174 -38.09 -5.32 -25.85
N THR A 175 -37.31 -4.72 -26.76
CA THR A 175 -37.29 -3.27 -26.96
C THR A 175 -38.49 -2.81 -27.80
N GLU A 176 -38.79 -1.51 -27.79
CA GLU A 176 -39.84 -0.93 -28.67
C GLU A 176 -39.51 -1.07 -30.16
N THR A 177 -38.23 -1.25 -30.50
CA THR A 177 -37.71 -1.50 -31.87
C THR A 177 -37.85 -2.97 -32.29
N GLY A 178 -38.18 -3.87 -31.37
CA GLY A 178 -38.36 -5.31 -31.61
C GLY A 178 -37.06 -6.13 -31.51
N GLU A 179 -35.98 -5.52 -31.03
CA GLU A 179 -34.74 -6.20 -30.67
C GLU A 179 -34.93 -6.97 -29.35
N ILE A 180 -34.17 -8.05 -29.18
CA ILE A 180 -34.21 -8.90 -27.99
C ILE A 180 -32.87 -8.75 -27.28
N ASN A 181 -32.91 -8.24 -26.05
CA ASN A 181 -31.77 -8.22 -25.14
C ASN A 181 -31.93 -9.37 -24.13
N THR A 182 -30.84 -9.78 -23.50
CA THR A 182 -30.89 -10.73 -22.38
C THR A 182 -30.41 -10.05 -21.11
N LEU A 183 -31.26 -10.03 -20.08
CA LEU A 183 -30.84 -9.69 -18.73
C LEU A 183 -30.24 -10.91 -18.06
N ILE A 184 -29.03 -10.74 -17.53
CA ILE A 184 -28.37 -11.70 -16.64
C ILE A 184 -28.63 -11.23 -15.22
N GLY A 185 -29.25 -12.06 -14.39
CA GLY A 185 -29.49 -11.73 -12.99
C GLY A 185 -29.18 -12.86 -12.03
N ASN A 186 -28.81 -12.50 -10.82
CA ASN A 186 -28.49 -13.42 -9.75
C ASN A 186 -29.77 -13.83 -9.00
N ARG A 187 -30.11 -15.13 -9.00
CA ARG A 187 -31.31 -15.65 -8.31
C ARG A 187 -31.19 -15.63 -6.79
N LEU A 188 -29.99 -15.56 -6.23
CA LEU A 188 -29.76 -15.65 -4.78
C LEU A 188 -30.18 -14.37 -4.06
N ASN A 189 -29.93 -13.21 -4.68
CA ASN A 189 -30.18 -11.89 -4.13
C ASN A 189 -31.10 -11.02 -5.01
N ASN A 190 -31.50 -11.52 -6.19
CA ASN A 190 -32.37 -10.85 -7.15
C ASN A 190 -31.78 -9.54 -7.70
N THR A 191 -30.46 -9.46 -7.82
CA THR A 191 -29.74 -8.38 -8.52
C THR A 191 -29.67 -8.68 -10.03
N ILE A 192 -29.56 -7.63 -10.83
CA ILE A 192 -29.24 -7.72 -12.26
C ILE A 192 -27.73 -7.47 -12.35
N LEU A 193 -27.02 -8.35 -13.05
CA LEU A 193 -25.57 -8.28 -13.24
C LEU A 193 -25.24 -7.53 -14.52
N ALA A 194 -25.95 -7.84 -15.61
CA ALA A 194 -25.78 -7.16 -16.88
C ALA A 194 -27.01 -7.26 -17.79
N SER A 195 -27.07 -6.35 -18.75
CA SER A 195 -27.93 -6.43 -19.93
C SER A 195 -27.07 -6.66 -21.17
N VAL A 196 -27.28 -7.78 -21.87
CA VAL A 196 -26.60 -8.09 -23.12
C VAL A 196 -27.48 -7.68 -24.29
N LEU A 197 -27.06 -6.70 -25.07
CA LEU A 197 -27.80 -6.21 -26.22
C LEU A 197 -27.86 -7.25 -27.34
N ASN A 198 -28.98 -7.27 -28.06
CA ASN A 198 -29.20 -8.07 -29.28
C ASN A 198 -28.94 -9.59 -29.16
N THR A 199 -28.82 -10.09 -27.94
CA THR A 199 -28.52 -11.49 -27.62
C THR A 199 -29.72 -12.14 -26.96
N ILE A 200 -30.10 -13.34 -27.41
CA ILE A 200 -31.15 -14.15 -26.77
C ILE A 200 -30.54 -15.12 -25.73
N PRO A 201 -31.28 -15.57 -24.71
CA PRO A 201 -30.72 -16.37 -23.62
C PRO A 201 -29.96 -17.63 -24.05
N THR A 202 -30.42 -18.33 -25.10
CA THR A 202 -29.76 -19.54 -25.60
C THR A 202 -28.42 -19.29 -26.29
N GLN A 203 -28.12 -18.04 -26.64
CA GLN A 203 -26.81 -17.65 -27.19
C GLN A 203 -25.76 -17.46 -26.09
N LEU A 204 -26.19 -17.30 -24.84
CA LEU A 204 -25.29 -17.22 -23.67
C LEU A 204 -24.99 -18.60 -23.06
N GLU A 205 -25.72 -19.65 -23.44
CA GLU A 205 -25.49 -21.00 -22.91
C GLU A 205 -24.08 -21.50 -23.27
N GLY A 206 -23.26 -21.79 -22.25
CA GLY A 206 -21.88 -22.23 -22.44
C GLY A 206 -20.90 -21.10 -22.78
N ARG A 207 -21.31 -19.84 -22.59
CA ARG A 207 -20.47 -18.63 -22.72
C ARG A 207 -20.34 -17.86 -21.41
N LEU A 208 -20.80 -18.42 -20.30
CA LEU A 208 -20.70 -17.82 -18.97
C LEU A 208 -19.64 -18.54 -18.16
N ILE A 209 -18.69 -17.79 -17.59
CA ILE A 209 -17.62 -18.35 -16.77
C ILE A 209 -18.00 -18.10 -15.31
N ALA A 210 -18.34 -19.18 -14.60
CA ALA A 210 -19.00 -19.11 -13.28
C ALA A 210 -18.10 -19.45 -12.09
N THR A 211 -16.90 -19.94 -12.40
CA THR A 211 -15.78 -20.33 -11.54
C THR A 211 -14.77 -20.90 -12.53
N ALA A 212 -13.51 -20.50 -12.47
CA ALA A 212 -12.44 -21.15 -13.24
C ALA A 212 -12.58 -22.67 -13.09
N THR A 213 -12.81 -23.38 -14.20
CA THR A 213 -12.56 -24.81 -14.21
C THR A 213 -11.07 -24.98 -13.91
N ALA A 214 -10.70 -25.87 -12.99
CA ALA A 214 -9.30 -26.12 -12.58
C ALA A 214 -8.36 -26.59 -13.72
N SER A 215 -8.78 -26.52 -14.99
CA SER A 215 -7.95 -26.63 -16.18
C SER A 215 -7.49 -25.28 -16.74
N ASP A 216 -8.09 -24.17 -16.31
CA ASP A 216 -7.89 -22.82 -16.86
C ASP A 216 -7.49 -21.80 -15.78
N SER A 217 -7.39 -22.21 -14.50
CA SER A 217 -6.91 -21.36 -13.40
C SER A 217 -5.38 -21.26 -13.43
N THR A 218 -4.83 -20.04 -13.39
CA THR A 218 -3.38 -19.76 -13.43
C THR A 218 -2.61 -20.60 -12.37
N LEU A 219 -3.04 -20.59 -11.10
CA LEU A 219 -2.37 -21.40 -10.06
C LEU A 219 -2.65 -22.91 -10.17
N GLY A 220 -3.72 -23.32 -10.86
CA GLY A 220 -4.03 -24.74 -11.12
C GLY A 220 -3.10 -25.39 -12.13
N GLN A 221 -2.38 -24.60 -12.93
CA GLN A 221 -1.36 -25.06 -13.87
C GLN A 221 0.03 -25.25 -13.21
N ALA A 222 0.17 -24.85 -11.94
CA ALA A 222 1.44 -24.85 -11.25
C ALA A 222 2.10 -26.25 -11.18
N THR A 223 3.39 -26.29 -11.52
CA THR A 223 4.21 -27.48 -11.34
C THR A 223 4.42 -27.74 -9.85
N ASP A 224 3.87 -28.86 -9.35
CA ASP A 224 3.96 -29.23 -7.93
C ASP A 224 5.35 -29.76 -7.57
N LEU A 225 6.08 -28.98 -6.77
CA LEU A 225 7.37 -29.32 -6.19
C LEU A 225 7.23 -30.16 -4.91
N GLY A 226 6.01 -30.29 -4.37
CA GLY A 226 5.73 -31.00 -3.13
C GLY A 226 6.28 -30.29 -1.89
N ILE A 227 6.66 -31.07 -0.88
CA ILE A 227 7.23 -30.53 0.37
C ILE A 227 8.62 -29.96 0.08
N LEU A 228 8.78 -28.66 0.32
CA LEU A 228 9.96 -27.91 -0.07
C LEU A 228 11.15 -28.28 0.81
N GLY A 229 12.21 -28.75 0.14
CA GLY A 229 13.54 -28.91 0.72
C GLY A 229 14.49 -27.86 0.14
N ASN A 230 15.48 -28.32 -0.62
CA ASN A 230 16.28 -27.45 -1.49
C ASN A 230 16.20 -28.01 -2.90
N ILE A 231 15.63 -27.24 -3.81
CA ILE A 231 15.33 -27.63 -5.19
C ILE A 231 15.98 -26.61 -6.12
N THR A 232 16.55 -27.11 -7.22
CA THR A 232 16.99 -26.28 -8.34
C THR A 232 16.31 -26.79 -9.60
N ILE A 233 15.74 -25.87 -10.35
CA ILE A 233 15.00 -26.08 -11.59
C ILE A 233 15.69 -25.26 -12.66
N SER A 234 15.79 -25.81 -13.86
CA SER A 234 16.25 -25.07 -15.03
C SER A 234 15.15 -25.14 -16.08
N GLU A 235 14.62 -23.99 -16.45
CA GLU A 235 13.61 -23.86 -17.50
C GLU A 235 13.87 -22.59 -18.34
N PHE A 236 12.82 -22.06 -18.95
CA PHE A 236 12.84 -21.02 -19.95
C PHE A 236 11.50 -20.27 -19.93
N VAL A 237 11.57 -18.94 -19.90
CA VAL A 237 10.43 -18.08 -20.18
C VAL A 237 10.71 -17.26 -21.45
N GLY A 238 9.67 -16.96 -22.21
CA GLY A 238 9.75 -16.31 -23.51
C GLY A 238 8.38 -16.06 -24.12
N ASP A 239 8.32 -15.47 -25.31
CA ASP A 239 7.05 -14.93 -25.87
C ASP A 239 5.94 -16.00 -26.07
N LEU A 240 6.33 -17.28 -26.13
CA LEU A 240 5.42 -18.43 -26.28
C LEU A 240 5.14 -19.16 -24.96
N ASP A 241 5.86 -18.79 -23.91
CA ASP A 241 5.83 -19.36 -22.56
C ASP A 241 6.17 -18.24 -21.55
N PRO A 242 5.24 -17.29 -21.35
CA PRO A 242 5.56 -16.03 -20.67
C PRO A 242 5.76 -16.21 -19.17
N GLU A 243 5.24 -17.30 -18.59
CA GLU A 243 5.34 -17.56 -17.16
C GLU A 243 5.42 -19.05 -16.83
N ASP A 244 6.22 -19.34 -15.80
CA ASP A 244 6.37 -20.65 -15.20
C ASP A 244 5.93 -20.58 -13.73
N ILE A 245 4.89 -21.34 -13.38
CA ILE A 245 4.31 -21.35 -12.03
C ILE A 245 4.69 -22.64 -11.31
N TYR A 246 5.20 -22.50 -10.08
CA TYR A 246 5.62 -23.61 -9.22
C TYR A 246 4.87 -23.59 -7.91
N ARG A 247 4.26 -24.72 -7.54
CA ARG A 247 3.60 -24.88 -6.24
C ARG A 247 4.54 -25.62 -5.28
N PHE A 248 4.64 -25.19 -4.04
CA PHE A 248 5.34 -25.92 -3.00
C PHE A 248 4.60 -25.89 -1.65
N GLN A 249 4.95 -26.84 -0.78
CA GLN A 249 4.41 -26.96 0.56
C GLN A 249 5.52 -26.79 1.60
N LEU A 250 5.25 -25.99 2.63
CA LEU A 250 6.01 -26.01 3.87
C LEU A 250 5.27 -26.89 4.90
N ASP A 251 5.97 -27.90 5.44
CA ASP A 251 5.44 -28.76 6.51
C ASP A 251 5.64 -28.15 7.90
N ILE A 252 6.60 -27.25 8.03
CA ILE A 252 6.98 -26.52 9.23
C ILE A 252 7.44 -25.13 8.83
N ASP A 253 7.35 -24.19 9.76
CA ASP A 253 7.79 -22.83 9.55
C ASP A 253 9.28 -22.79 9.20
N SER A 254 9.60 -22.06 8.14
CA SER A 254 10.90 -22.10 7.50
C SER A 254 11.31 -20.74 6.97
N ASP A 255 12.61 -20.47 7.00
CA ASP A 255 13.18 -19.39 6.20
C ASP A 255 13.25 -19.85 4.75
N VAL A 256 12.59 -19.12 3.86
CA VAL A 256 12.51 -19.43 2.43
C VAL A 256 13.42 -18.50 1.65
N ASN A 257 14.26 -19.08 0.81
CA ASN A 257 15.10 -18.34 -0.14
C ASN A 257 14.83 -18.83 -1.55
N ILE A 258 14.51 -17.89 -2.42
CA ILE A 258 14.28 -18.06 -3.85
C ILE A 258 15.36 -17.26 -4.58
N VAL A 259 16.05 -17.88 -5.53
CA VAL A 259 17.07 -17.23 -6.35
C VAL A 259 16.84 -17.62 -7.80
N LEU A 260 16.67 -16.64 -8.68
CA LEU A 260 16.64 -16.79 -10.12
C LEU A 260 17.98 -16.33 -10.69
N ASN A 261 18.65 -17.16 -11.49
CA ASN A 261 19.93 -16.79 -12.10
C ASN A 261 20.15 -17.48 -13.45
N GLY A 262 21.24 -17.09 -14.12
CA GLY A 262 21.59 -17.66 -15.42
C GLY A 262 20.84 -17.04 -16.60
N LEU A 263 20.19 -15.90 -16.35
CA LEU A 263 19.42 -15.14 -17.32
C LEU A 263 20.29 -14.62 -18.48
N SER A 264 19.74 -14.64 -19.68
CA SER A 264 20.28 -14.00 -20.88
C SER A 264 19.47 -12.79 -21.36
N ALA A 265 18.23 -12.68 -20.89
CA ALA A 265 17.30 -11.56 -21.05
C ALA A 265 16.48 -11.43 -19.75
N ASP A 266 15.61 -10.43 -19.66
CA ASP A 266 14.98 -10.01 -18.42
C ASP A 266 13.81 -10.92 -18.00
N ALA A 267 13.86 -11.38 -16.75
CA ALA A 267 12.84 -12.22 -16.15
C ALA A 267 12.84 -12.06 -14.63
N ASP A 268 11.63 -12.04 -14.09
CA ASP A 268 11.34 -11.67 -12.72
C ASP A 268 10.86 -12.87 -11.91
N VAL A 269 10.78 -12.69 -10.59
CA VAL A 269 10.23 -13.73 -9.69
C VAL A 269 9.32 -13.16 -8.62
N ALA A 270 8.19 -13.84 -8.39
CA ALA A 270 7.23 -13.55 -7.32
C ALA A 270 7.01 -14.78 -6.42
N LEU A 271 6.84 -14.56 -5.12
CA LEU A 271 6.37 -15.53 -4.14
C LEU A 271 4.93 -15.16 -3.76
N LEU A 272 4.04 -16.13 -3.78
CA LEU A 272 2.62 -15.93 -3.54
C LEU A 272 2.02 -16.97 -2.58
N GLN A 273 0.88 -16.62 -2.01
CA GLN A 273 -0.05 -17.55 -1.39
C GLN A 273 -1.46 -17.17 -1.85
N ASP A 274 -2.22 -18.15 -2.32
CA ASP A 274 -3.64 -17.99 -2.66
C ASP A 274 -4.45 -17.71 -1.38
N ILE A 275 -4.65 -16.43 -1.05
CA ILE A 275 -5.24 -16.00 0.22
C ILE A 275 -6.75 -16.21 0.20
N ASN A 276 -7.40 -15.90 -0.92
CA ASN A 276 -8.85 -15.97 -1.08
C ASN A 276 -9.34 -17.35 -1.56
N ASN A 277 -8.43 -18.27 -1.89
CA ASN A 277 -8.67 -19.63 -2.39
C ASN A 277 -9.42 -19.66 -3.73
N ASN A 278 -9.24 -18.64 -4.58
CA ASN A 278 -9.86 -18.56 -5.90
C ASN A 278 -9.03 -19.28 -6.99
N GLN A 279 -7.80 -19.71 -6.68
CA GLN A 279 -6.84 -20.34 -7.60
C GLN A 279 -6.38 -19.44 -8.76
N GLU A 280 -6.58 -18.13 -8.65
CA GLU A 280 -6.01 -17.13 -9.56
C GLU A 280 -4.82 -16.42 -8.90
N ILE A 281 -4.02 -15.72 -9.71
CA ILE A 281 -2.99 -14.81 -9.20
C ILE A 281 -3.62 -13.43 -9.08
N ASP A 282 -3.93 -13.02 -7.85
CA ASP A 282 -4.32 -11.64 -7.56
C ASP A 282 -3.15 -10.85 -6.97
N VAL A 283 -3.19 -9.52 -7.11
CA VAL A 283 -2.25 -8.63 -6.40
C VAL A 283 -2.29 -8.82 -4.89
N THR A 284 -3.39 -9.35 -4.34
CA THR A 284 -3.51 -9.69 -2.92
C THR A 284 -2.76 -10.96 -2.52
N ASP A 285 -2.43 -11.83 -3.47
CA ASP A 285 -1.76 -13.11 -3.21
C ASP A 285 -0.24 -12.98 -3.18
N ILE A 286 0.29 -11.86 -3.68
CA ILE A 286 1.73 -11.58 -3.74
C ILE A 286 2.27 -11.33 -2.32
N ILE A 287 3.17 -12.22 -1.89
CA ILE A 287 3.90 -12.09 -0.62
C ILE A 287 5.15 -11.22 -0.82
N ASN A 288 5.90 -11.44 -1.92
CA ASN A 288 7.09 -10.66 -2.25
C ASN A 288 7.49 -10.88 -3.72
N THR A 289 8.23 -9.93 -4.30
CA THR A 289 8.73 -9.99 -5.68
C THR A 289 10.20 -9.54 -5.75
N SER A 290 10.89 -9.86 -6.84
CA SER A 290 12.20 -9.31 -7.22
C SER A 290 12.17 -9.11 -8.72
N GLN A 291 12.39 -7.86 -9.14
CA GLN A 291 12.21 -7.40 -10.53
C GLN A 291 13.40 -6.54 -11.01
N LYS A 292 14.64 -7.02 -10.83
CA LYS A 292 15.81 -6.24 -11.26
C LYS A 292 15.94 -6.35 -12.77
N PRO A 293 16.27 -5.23 -13.45
CA PRO A 293 16.21 -5.16 -14.90
C PRO A 293 17.26 -6.04 -15.60
N ALA A 294 17.08 -6.23 -16.90
CA ALA A 294 18.00 -6.96 -17.78
C ALA A 294 18.35 -8.36 -17.23
N ASN A 295 19.60 -8.80 -17.32
CA ASN A 295 19.96 -10.17 -16.93
C ASN A 295 20.56 -10.29 -15.52
N PHE A 296 20.15 -9.41 -14.60
CA PHE A 296 20.57 -9.52 -13.20
C PHE A 296 19.95 -10.77 -12.54
N SER A 297 20.41 -11.11 -11.34
CA SER A 297 19.85 -12.25 -10.60
C SER A 297 18.81 -11.79 -9.61
N GLU A 298 17.65 -12.42 -9.66
CA GLU A 298 16.54 -12.15 -8.76
C GLU A 298 16.66 -12.96 -7.48
N SER A 299 16.20 -12.38 -6.39
CA SER A 299 16.22 -13.05 -5.10
C SER A 299 15.10 -12.59 -4.19
N VAL A 300 14.30 -13.53 -3.71
CA VAL A 300 13.32 -13.32 -2.65
C VAL A 300 13.74 -14.12 -1.42
N SER A 301 13.85 -13.44 -0.28
CA SER A 301 14.17 -14.06 1.01
C SER A 301 13.11 -13.68 2.02
N ILE A 302 12.42 -14.69 2.57
CA ILE A 302 11.43 -14.52 3.64
C ILE A 302 11.88 -15.33 4.85
N ASN A 303 11.95 -14.66 6.00
CA ASN A 303 12.20 -15.33 7.27
C ASN A 303 10.88 -15.81 7.87
N ALA A 304 10.91 -16.99 8.49
CA ALA A 304 9.78 -17.55 9.25
C ALA A 304 8.45 -17.66 8.48
N LEU A 305 8.49 -18.03 7.19
CA LEU A 305 7.28 -18.30 6.43
C LEU A 305 6.56 -19.53 7.01
N LEU A 306 5.27 -19.40 7.32
CA LEU A 306 4.50 -20.43 8.01
C LEU A 306 4.34 -21.70 7.19
N ALA A 307 4.12 -22.84 7.87
CA ALA A 307 3.67 -24.06 7.23
C ALA A 307 2.39 -23.81 6.39
N GLY A 308 2.44 -24.11 5.09
CA GLY A 308 1.40 -23.70 4.15
C GLY A 308 1.72 -24.08 2.71
N THR A 309 0.72 -23.91 1.83
CA THR A 309 0.92 -23.98 0.38
C THR A 309 1.28 -22.60 -0.13
N TYR A 310 2.27 -22.54 -1.01
CA TYR A 310 2.78 -21.32 -1.63
C TYR A 310 3.10 -21.56 -3.09
N TYR A 311 3.26 -20.47 -3.83
CA TYR A 311 3.57 -20.47 -5.25
C TYR A 311 4.78 -19.59 -5.54
N VAL A 312 5.60 -19.99 -6.50
CA VAL A 312 6.63 -19.15 -7.10
C VAL A 312 6.25 -18.97 -8.56
N VAL A 313 6.19 -17.72 -9.02
CA VAL A 313 5.98 -17.40 -10.43
C VAL A 313 7.28 -16.83 -10.95
N VAL A 314 7.80 -17.42 -12.02
CA VAL A 314 8.86 -16.83 -12.83
C VAL A 314 8.20 -16.33 -14.10
N TYR A 315 8.37 -15.06 -14.44
CA TYR A 315 7.72 -14.49 -15.61
C TYR A 315 8.72 -13.69 -16.43
N GLN A 316 8.55 -13.74 -17.75
CA GLN A 316 9.35 -12.97 -18.68
C GLN A 316 9.01 -11.49 -18.51
N TYR A 317 10.05 -10.65 -18.44
CA TYR A 317 9.90 -9.21 -18.50
C TYR A 317 10.31 -8.69 -19.89
N GLU A 318 11.49 -9.09 -20.39
CA GLU A 318 11.97 -8.69 -21.72
C GLU A 318 12.82 -9.79 -22.36
N GLY A 319 12.33 -10.31 -23.49
CA GLY A 319 13.08 -11.23 -24.34
C GLY A 319 13.23 -12.66 -23.80
N ASP A 320 13.48 -13.58 -24.71
CA ASP A 320 13.59 -15.00 -24.42
C ASP A 320 14.80 -15.31 -23.51
N THR A 321 14.56 -15.96 -22.37
CA THR A 321 15.62 -16.26 -21.41
C THR A 321 15.49 -17.63 -20.75
N ALA A 322 16.58 -18.39 -20.77
CA ALA A 322 16.69 -19.59 -19.95
C ALA A 322 17.09 -19.17 -18.52
N TYR A 323 16.58 -19.89 -17.53
CA TYR A 323 16.85 -19.57 -16.14
C TYR A 323 17.20 -20.79 -15.29
N ASN A 324 17.76 -20.53 -14.11
CA ASN A 324 17.94 -21.51 -13.04
C ASN A 324 17.29 -20.95 -11.77
N LEU A 325 16.18 -21.55 -11.37
CA LEU A 325 15.44 -21.22 -10.16
C LEU A 325 15.92 -22.12 -9.04
N SER A 326 16.39 -21.55 -7.94
CA SER A 326 16.70 -22.26 -6.71
C SER A 326 15.69 -21.86 -5.64
N VAL A 327 14.92 -22.82 -5.15
CA VAL A 327 13.95 -22.61 -4.06
C VAL A 327 14.39 -23.48 -2.88
N SER A 328 14.63 -22.85 -1.74
CA SER A 328 15.09 -23.54 -0.54
C SER A 328 14.34 -23.09 0.70
N ALA A 329 14.03 -24.06 1.55
CA ALA A 329 13.47 -23.84 2.87
C ALA A 329 14.46 -24.37 3.92
N THR A 330 14.83 -23.52 4.87
CA THR A 330 15.55 -23.94 6.07
C THR A 330 14.58 -23.88 7.24
N PRO A 331 14.30 -25.01 7.92
CA PRO A 331 13.46 -24.98 9.12
C PRO A 331 13.95 -23.91 10.08
N ASN A 332 13.06 -23.00 10.48
CA ASN A 332 13.39 -21.96 11.45
C ASN A 332 12.75 -22.32 12.81
N PRO A 333 13.47 -23.07 13.67
CA PRO A 333 12.95 -23.46 14.97
C PRO A 333 12.90 -22.33 16.00
N GLN A 334 13.31 -21.09 15.68
CA GLN A 334 13.19 -19.97 16.63
C GLN A 334 11.77 -19.38 16.71
N PHE A 335 10.91 -19.65 15.71
CA PHE A 335 9.47 -19.36 15.78
C PHE A 335 8.63 -20.60 16.14
N ASN A 336 9.27 -21.76 16.32
CA ASN A 336 8.70 -22.95 16.95
C ASN A 336 8.69 -22.83 18.50
N ASN A 337 8.37 -21.66 19.04
CA ASN A 337 7.73 -21.64 20.35
C ASN A 337 6.22 -21.67 20.07
N PRO A 338 5.51 -22.74 20.43
CA PRO A 338 4.04 -22.76 20.37
C PRO A 338 3.41 -21.53 21.07
N GLU A 339 4.13 -20.86 21.97
CA GLU A 339 3.70 -19.62 22.62
C GLU A 339 3.70 -18.38 21.69
N THR A 340 4.53 -18.28 20.64
CA THR A 340 4.56 -17.10 19.73
C THR A 340 3.60 -17.19 18.54
N LEU A 341 3.16 -18.41 18.20
CA LEU A 341 2.08 -18.67 17.22
C LEU A 341 0.70 -18.72 17.89
N GLU A 342 0.62 -19.03 19.19
CA GLU A 342 -0.60 -18.85 19.98
C GLU A 342 -0.93 -17.36 20.24
N SER A 343 -0.01 -16.44 19.97
CA SER A 343 -0.10 -15.03 20.37
C SER A 343 -0.42 -14.04 19.25
N PHE A 344 -0.24 -14.43 17.98
CA PHE A 344 -0.60 -13.60 16.82
C PHE A 344 -2.08 -13.81 16.43
N ASP A 345 -2.88 -12.75 16.46
CA ASP A 345 -4.27 -12.74 16.01
C ASP A 345 -4.39 -12.02 14.66
N SER A 346 -5.04 -12.65 13.69
CA SER A 346 -5.23 -12.06 12.35
C SER A 346 -5.88 -10.66 12.31
N ARG A 347 -6.51 -10.23 13.41
CA ARG A 347 -7.22 -8.96 13.51
C ARG A 347 -6.34 -7.87 14.12
N PHE A 348 -5.53 -8.19 15.12
CA PHE A 348 -4.78 -7.21 15.92
C PHE A 348 -3.30 -7.58 16.12
N GLY A 349 -2.80 -8.54 15.37
CA GLY A 349 -1.42 -9.01 15.39
C GLY A 349 -1.03 -9.51 16.77
N TYR A 350 0.10 -9.04 17.28
CA TYR A 350 0.60 -9.43 18.60
C TYR A 350 -0.14 -8.76 19.76
N GLY A 351 -1.08 -7.85 19.51
CA GLY A 351 -1.87 -7.19 20.55
C GLY A 351 -1.40 -5.78 20.87
N LEU A 352 -1.83 -5.28 22.02
CA LEU A 352 -1.65 -3.89 22.43
C LEU A 352 -0.20 -3.64 22.84
N VAL A 353 0.43 -2.58 22.32
CA VAL A 353 1.77 -2.18 22.75
C VAL A 353 1.81 -1.90 24.26
N ASP A 354 2.77 -2.51 24.96
CA ASP A 354 3.02 -2.31 26.39
C ASP A 354 4.38 -1.63 26.59
N ALA A 355 4.36 -0.33 26.89
CA ALA A 355 5.58 0.46 27.06
C ALA A 355 6.39 0.01 28.29
N SER A 356 5.72 -0.37 29.37
CA SER A 356 6.35 -0.81 30.62
C SER A 356 7.13 -2.11 30.39
N ALA A 357 6.49 -3.10 29.79
CA ALA A 357 7.11 -4.39 29.48
C ALA A 357 8.21 -4.28 28.41
N ALA A 358 7.97 -3.54 27.33
CA ALA A 358 8.96 -3.36 26.27
C ALA A 358 10.24 -2.68 26.79
N VAL A 359 10.10 -1.63 27.61
CA VAL A 359 11.23 -0.86 28.12
C VAL A 359 11.95 -1.59 29.27
N SER A 360 11.24 -2.27 30.16
CA SER A 360 11.87 -3.06 31.24
C SER A 360 12.75 -4.18 30.65
N GLN A 361 12.25 -4.88 29.63
CA GLN A 361 12.99 -5.94 28.95
C GLN A 361 14.15 -5.39 28.12
N SER A 362 13.97 -4.27 27.44
CA SER A 362 15.05 -3.54 26.75
C SER A 362 16.23 -3.21 27.69
N ALA A 363 15.93 -2.79 28.92
CA ALA A 363 16.90 -2.49 29.96
C ALA A 363 17.43 -3.71 30.72
N GLY A 364 16.84 -4.90 30.53
CA GLY A 364 17.18 -6.12 31.27
C GLY A 364 16.85 -6.05 32.76
N VAL A 365 15.77 -5.36 33.12
CA VAL A 365 15.29 -5.17 34.50
C VAL A 365 13.91 -5.79 34.70
N PRO A 366 13.46 -6.03 35.96
CA PRO A 366 12.09 -6.47 36.21
C PRO A 366 11.05 -5.43 35.78
N ASP A 367 9.83 -5.91 35.55
CA ASP A 367 8.67 -5.08 35.18
C ASP A 367 8.48 -3.90 36.12
N PHE A 368 8.06 -2.77 35.55
CA PHE A 368 7.83 -1.56 36.32
C PHE A 368 6.53 -1.68 37.13
N PRO A 369 6.49 -1.10 38.33
CA PRO A 369 5.30 -1.15 39.16
C PRO A 369 4.21 -0.26 38.56
N GLU A 370 3.02 -0.83 38.42
CA GLU A 370 1.76 -0.13 38.12
C GLU A 370 1.61 1.17 38.91
N ILE A 371 1.25 2.25 38.23
CA ILE A 371 0.94 3.53 38.86
C ILE A 371 -0.53 3.93 38.60
N PRO A 372 -1.09 4.86 39.39
CA PRO A 372 -2.45 5.33 39.11
C PRO A 372 -2.53 6.08 37.77
N ASP A 373 -3.48 5.70 36.93
CA ASP A 373 -3.83 6.37 35.68
C ASP A 373 -3.94 7.89 35.87
N LEU A 374 -3.41 8.63 34.90
CA LEU A 374 -3.59 10.08 34.78
C LEU A 374 -5.06 10.40 34.50
N GLY A 375 -5.72 9.56 33.70
CA GLY A 375 -7.13 9.63 33.36
C GLY A 375 -7.48 10.76 32.40
N GLY A 376 -8.77 10.99 32.19
CA GLY A 376 -9.23 12.07 31.30
C GLY A 376 -8.83 11.84 29.84
N ASN A 377 -8.11 12.80 29.26
CA ASN A 377 -7.61 12.79 27.88
C ASN A 377 -6.29 12.02 27.75
N ASP A 378 -5.72 11.56 28.87
CA ASP A 378 -4.47 10.78 28.93
C ASP A 378 -4.64 9.27 28.80
N TRP A 379 -5.87 8.84 28.52
CA TRP A 379 -6.25 7.42 28.48
C TRP A 379 -5.36 6.56 27.57
N GLY A 380 -4.88 7.07 26.43
CA GLY A 380 -4.02 6.30 25.53
C GLY A 380 -2.67 5.99 26.16
N ARG A 381 -2.09 6.97 26.87
CA ARG A 381 -0.81 6.82 27.57
C ARG A 381 -0.95 5.88 28.77
N ASP A 382 -2.06 5.99 29.49
CA ASP A 382 -2.42 5.06 30.57
C ASP A 382 -2.57 3.63 30.02
N LEU A 383 -3.27 3.46 28.89
CA LEU A 383 -3.56 2.14 28.32
C LEU A 383 -2.29 1.38 27.91
N ILE A 384 -1.25 2.09 27.43
CA ILE A 384 0.04 1.49 27.06
C ILE A 384 1.06 1.49 28.21
N GLN A 385 0.68 1.92 29.42
CA GLN A 385 1.57 2.01 30.59
C GLN A 385 2.83 2.89 30.38
N ALA A 386 2.70 4.00 29.64
CA ALA A 386 3.80 4.95 29.47
C ALA A 386 4.20 5.66 30.80
N PRO A 387 3.25 6.04 31.69
CA PRO A 387 3.60 6.69 32.96
C PRO A 387 4.51 5.87 33.87
N GLU A 388 4.36 4.54 33.89
CA GLU A 388 5.21 3.59 34.60
C GLU A 388 6.68 3.78 34.22
N VAL A 389 6.94 3.91 32.91
CA VAL A 389 8.27 4.13 32.34
C VAL A 389 8.85 5.47 32.80
N TRP A 390 8.05 6.55 32.79
CA TRP A 390 8.51 7.87 33.19
C TRP A 390 8.95 7.92 34.65
N THR A 391 8.34 7.14 35.54
CA THR A 391 8.77 7.06 36.95
C THR A 391 10.17 6.46 37.12
N GLN A 392 10.69 5.78 36.10
CA GLN A 392 12.06 5.27 36.06
C GLN A 392 13.07 6.30 35.52
N GLY A 393 12.60 7.50 35.12
CA GLY A 393 13.42 8.55 34.52
C GLY A 393 13.69 8.36 33.02
N ILE A 394 13.01 7.41 32.38
CA ILE A 394 13.08 7.15 30.95
C ILE A 394 11.94 7.92 30.28
N THR A 395 12.27 8.84 29.39
CA THR A 395 11.36 9.86 28.82
C THR A 395 11.64 10.16 27.33
N GLY A 396 12.54 9.41 26.68
CA GLY A 396 12.94 9.59 25.27
C GLY A 396 14.17 10.48 25.07
N GLU A 397 14.89 10.83 26.14
CA GLU A 397 16.02 11.77 26.05
C GLU A 397 17.14 11.25 25.13
N ASN A 398 17.67 12.14 24.27
CA ASN A 398 18.68 11.85 23.25
C ASN A 398 18.25 10.89 22.13
N VAL A 399 16.94 10.73 21.92
CA VAL A 399 16.41 10.01 20.75
C VAL A 399 15.76 11.00 19.79
N VAL A 400 16.08 10.89 18.51
CA VAL A 400 15.52 11.69 17.43
C VAL A 400 14.46 10.89 16.69
N VAL A 401 13.22 11.38 16.69
CA VAL A 401 12.09 10.80 15.97
C VAL A 401 11.75 11.70 14.79
N ALA A 402 11.98 11.22 13.57
CA ALA A 402 11.53 11.89 12.37
C ALA A 402 10.03 11.66 12.15
N VAL A 403 9.31 12.75 11.95
CA VAL A 403 7.89 12.76 11.62
C VAL A 403 7.77 13.15 10.16
N ILE A 404 7.57 12.14 9.31
CA ILE A 404 7.41 12.29 7.86
C ILE A 404 5.91 12.44 7.57
N ASP A 405 5.45 13.68 7.45
CA ASP A 405 4.02 14.03 7.49
C ASP A 405 3.75 15.40 6.82
N SER A 406 2.68 16.10 7.21
CA SER A 406 2.30 17.45 6.74
C SER A 406 3.14 18.59 7.31
N GLY A 407 4.24 18.27 7.99
CA GLY A 407 5.06 19.21 8.75
C GLY A 407 4.69 19.28 10.22
N VAL A 408 5.36 20.16 10.97
CA VAL A 408 5.13 20.36 12.41
C VAL A 408 5.09 21.86 12.72
N ASP A 409 4.09 22.30 13.49
CA ASP A 409 4.13 23.64 14.09
C ASP A 409 5.21 23.71 15.17
N TYR A 410 6.43 23.99 14.74
CA TYR A 410 7.61 24.11 15.59
C TYR A 410 7.56 25.31 16.56
N ASN A 411 6.51 26.14 16.52
CA ASN A 411 6.27 27.21 17.48
C ASN A 411 5.25 26.82 18.56
N HIS A 412 4.63 25.63 18.47
CA HIS A 412 3.65 25.19 19.43
C HIS A 412 4.28 25.10 20.85
N PRO A 413 3.68 25.68 21.91
CA PRO A 413 4.25 25.73 23.25
C PRO A 413 4.62 24.36 23.83
N ASP A 414 3.88 23.32 23.49
CA ASP A 414 4.16 21.96 23.98
C ASP A 414 5.16 21.19 23.09
N LEU A 415 5.64 21.78 21.99
CA LEU A 415 6.57 21.12 21.07
C LEU A 415 7.88 21.87 20.89
N PHE A 416 7.89 23.21 20.98
CA PHE A 416 9.02 24.04 20.54
C PHE A 416 10.37 23.67 21.18
N SER A 417 10.38 23.17 22.42
CA SER A 417 11.63 22.77 23.10
C SER A 417 12.16 21.42 22.65
N ASN A 418 11.29 20.61 22.04
CA ASN A 418 11.56 19.26 21.57
C ASN A 418 11.75 19.23 20.04
N ILE A 419 11.68 20.36 19.34
CA ILE A 419 11.99 20.40 17.91
C ILE A 419 13.48 20.21 17.68
N TRP A 420 13.80 19.28 16.78
CA TRP A 420 15.15 19.00 16.32
C TRP A 420 15.79 20.24 15.73
N ASN A 421 17.06 20.40 16.03
CA ASN A 421 17.88 21.44 15.47
C ASN A 421 19.09 20.79 14.81
N ASN A 422 19.24 20.97 13.49
CA ASN A 422 20.41 20.47 12.76
C ASN A 422 21.67 21.11 13.38
N PRO A 423 22.53 20.33 14.06
CA PRO A 423 23.71 20.89 14.73
C PRO A 423 24.81 21.29 13.73
N ARG A 424 24.65 20.91 12.46
CA ARG A 424 25.61 21.18 11.38
C ARG A 424 25.27 22.44 10.58
N GLU A 425 24.11 23.04 10.80
CA GLU A 425 23.60 24.21 10.08
C GLU A 425 23.71 25.53 10.86
N ILE A 426 23.99 26.63 10.16
CA ILE A 426 23.92 27.99 10.71
C ILE A 426 22.66 28.68 10.17
N ALA A 427 21.57 28.55 10.93
CA ALA A 427 20.26 29.05 10.55
C ALA A 427 20.22 30.48 9.95
N ASN A 428 19.57 30.61 8.80
CA ASN A 428 19.27 31.84 8.06
C ASN A 428 20.51 32.56 7.48
N ASN A 429 21.56 31.82 7.11
CA ASN A 429 22.71 32.39 6.44
C ASN A 429 22.63 32.26 4.89
N GLY A 430 21.66 31.51 4.37
CA GLY A 430 21.43 31.24 2.95
C GLY A 430 22.42 30.24 2.34
N ILE A 431 23.04 29.39 3.16
CA ILE A 431 24.08 28.43 2.80
C ILE A 431 23.64 27.05 3.30
N ASP A 432 23.96 26.02 2.52
CA ASP A 432 23.95 24.62 2.95
C ASP A 432 25.32 24.36 3.60
N ASP A 433 25.38 24.46 4.94
CA ASP A 433 26.63 24.44 5.71
C ASP A 433 27.16 23.01 5.89
N ASP A 434 26.25 22.02 5.90
CA ASP A 434 26.59 20.61 6.06
C ASP A 434 26.72 19.84 4.74
N ASN A 435 26.43 20.51 3.61
CA ASN A 435 26.51 20.03 2.23
C ASN A 435 25.64 18.79 2.01
N ASN A 436 24.46 18.75 2.64
CA ASN A 436 23.45 17.70 2.48
C ASN A 436 22.47 17.97 1.31
N GLY A 437 22.57 19.13 0.65
CA GLY A 437 21.72 19.55 -0.46
C GLY A 437 20.56 20.47 -0.07
N TYR A 438 20.38 20.76 1.22
CA TYR A 438 19.24 21.47 1.78
C TYR A 438 19.68 22.74 2.50
N VAL A 439 19.43 23.90 1.88
CA VAL A 439 19.92 25.20 2.39
C VAL A 439 19.18 25.61 3.66
N ASP A 440 19.90 25.90 4.74
CA ASP A 440 19.35 26.38 6.00
C ASP A 440 18.29 25.45 6.63
N ASP A 441 18.38 24.12 6.43
CA ASP A 441 17.47 23.09 6.98
C ASP A 441 17.63 22.88 8.50
N SER A 442 17.88 23.97 9.22
CA SER A 442 18.21 24.03 10.64
C SER A 442 17.21 23.35 11.58
N ARG A 443 15.99 23.03 11.12
CA ARG A 443 14.92 22.43 11.91
C ARG A 443 14.14 21.37 11.14
N GLY A 444 14.70 20.83 10.06
CA GLY A 444 13.99 19.96 9.13
C GLY A 444 13.77 20.61 7.76
N TRP A 445 13.04 19.91 6.89
CA TRP A 445 12.86 20.30 5.49
C TRP A 445 11.42 20.15 5.00
N ASP A 446 11.02 21.04 4.10
CA ASP A 446 9.75 20.99 3.36
C ASP A 446 10.00 20.54 1.91
N PHE A 447 9.75 19.26 1.65
CA PHE A 447 9.84 18.67 0.31
C PHE A 447 8.71 19.13 -0.62
N VAL A 448 7.58 19.58 -0.08
CA VAL A 448 6.44 20.03 -0.88
C VAL A 448 6.76 21.34 -1.60
N ASN A 449 7.38 22.28 -0.88
CA ASN A 449 7.77 23.59 -1.42
C ASN A 449 9.25 23.71 -1.76
N GLN A 450 10.06 22.72 -1.38
CA GLN A 450 11.52 22.71 -1.53
C GLN A 450 12.20 23.89 -0.81
N ASP A 451 11.85 24.06 0.46
CA ASP A 451 12.42 25.07 1.34
C ASP A 451 12.65 24.55 2.77
N ASN A 452 13.24 25.41 3.61
CA ASN A 452 13.60 25.10 4.98
C ASN A 452 12.49 25.38 6.01
N ASP A 453 11.23 25.50 5.58
CA ASP A 453 10.10 25.78 6.47
C ASP A 453 9.15 24.58 6.56
N PRO A 454 9.47 23.55 7.38
CA PRO A 454 8.63 22.37 7.57
C PRO A 454 7.39 22.66 8.45
N MET A 455 6.87 23.89 8.41
CA MET A 455 5.67 24.31 9.12
C MET A 455 4.44 23.53 8.65
N ASP A 456 3.60 23.14 9.62
CA ASP A 456 2.36 22.41 9.36
C ASP A 456 1.21 23.35 9.01
N PHE A 457 0.63 23.14 7.83
CA PHE A 457 -0.55 23.87 7.35
C PHE A 457 -1.81 22.99 7.25
N ASN A 458 -1.72 21.70 7.62
CA ASN A 458 -2.84 20.76 7.62
C ASN A 458 -3.39 20.54 9.04
N SER A 459 -2.49 20.31 10.01
CA SER A 459 -2.68 19.89 11.41
C SER A 459 -2.33 18.45 11.75
N HIS A 460 -2.24 17.56 10.76
CA HIS A 460 -1.99 16.14 10.99
C HIS A 460 -0.62 15.89 11.62
N GLY A 461 0.47 16.37 11.01
CA GLY A 461 1.82 16.14 11.51
C GLY A 461 2.11 16.79 12.87
N THR A 462 1.51 17.94 13.18
CA THR A 462 1.58 18.53 14.53
C THR A 462 0.86 17.67 15.56
N HIS A 463 -0.25 17.02 15.19
CA HIS A 463 -1.00 16.13 16.10
C HIS A 463 -0.24 14.85 16.40
N VAL A 464 0.32 14.23 15.36
CA VAL A 464 1.23 13.08 15.45
C VAL A 464 2.43 13.41 16.34
N SER A 465 3.07 14.57 16.13
CA SER A 465 4.24 15.01 16.92
C SER A 465 3.93 15.19 18.40
N GLY A 466 2.74 15.70 18.74
CA GLY A 466 2.31 15.85 20.14
C GLY A 466 2.13 14.52 20.86
N ILE A 467 1.62 13.50 20.17
CA ILE A 467 1.46 12.15 20.73
C ILE A 467 2.84 11.58 21.09
N ILE A 468 3.84 11.81 20.24
CA ILE A 468 5.21 11.32 20.47
C ILE A 468 5.86 12.10 21.62
N ALA A 469 5.95 13.44 21.52
CA ALA A 469 6.87 14.22 22.35
C ALA A 469 6.31 15.56 22.84
N ALA A 470 5.01 15.71 23.08
CA ALA A 470 4.53 16.89 23.80
C ALA A 470 5.16 16.99 25.21
N THR A 471 5.61 18.19 25.57
CA THR A 471 6.42 18.42 26.77
C THR A 471 5.66 18.18 28.08
N PRO A 472 6.33 17.70 29.15
CA PRO A 472 5.68 17.41 30.43
C PRO A 472 5.62 18.65 31.34
N ASP A 473 4.98 19.73 30.87
CA ASP A 473 4.96 21.03 31.56
C ASP A 473 3.64 21.32 32.32
N GLY A 474 2.68 20.40 32.23
CA GLY A 474 1.36 20.49 32.86
C GLY A 474 0.35 21.33 32.08
N VAL A 475 0.67 21.73 30.85
CA VAL A 475 -0.24 22.35 29.88
C VAL A 475 -0.56 21.32 28.79
N GLY A 476 -1.76 21.39 28.22
CA GLY A 476 -2.12 20.55 27.07
C GLY A 476 -2.08 19.06 27.34
N ILE A 477 -1.10 18.39 26.73
CA ILE A 477 -0.85 16.94 26.83
C ILE A 477 0.63 16.66 27.09
N THR A 478 0.92 15.46 27.59
CA THR A 478 2.28 14.91 27.63
C THR A 478 2.37 13.76 26.63
N GLY A 479 3.37 13.81 25.75
CA GLY A 479 3.64 12.76 24.77
C GLY A 479 4.16 11.48 25.43
N VAL A 480 4.16 10.37 24.68
CA VAL A 480 4.67 9.08 25.16
C VAL A 480 6.16 9.14 25.54
N ALA A 481 6.95 9.84 24.73
CA ALA A 481 8.37 10.11 24.95
C ALA A 481 8.61 11.63 25.06
N PRO A 482 8.24 12.24 26.21
CA PRO A 482 8.10 13.69 26.32
C PRO A 482 9.42 14.49 26.28
N ASN A 483 10.58 13.82 26.25
CA ASN A 483 11.90 14.41 26.06
C ASN A 483 12.60 13.89 24.78
N ALA A 484 11.90 13.15 23.92
CA ALA A 484 12.38 12.85 22.57
C ALA A 484 12.40 14.12 21.73
N THR A 485 13.28 14.15 20.74
CA THR A 485 13.40 15.27 19.81
C THR A 485 12.67 14.94 18.51
N ILE A 486 11.78 15.81 18.04
CA ILE A 486 11.02 15.65 16.79
C ILE A 486 11.79 16.30 15.66
N MET A 487 12.12 15.53 14.61
CA MET A 487 12.61 16.06 13.33
C MET A 487 11.42 16.22 12.36
N PRO A 488 10.94 17.46 12.11
CA PRO A 488 9.90 17.73 11.14
C PRO A 488 10.39 17.44 9.71
N VAL A 489 9.69 16.56 8.99
CA VAL A 489 9.95 16.30 7.59
C VAL A 489 8.63 16.42 6.85
N ARG A 490 8.44 17.53 6.13
CA ARG A 490 7.16 17.83 5.48
C ARG A 490 7.14 17.28 4.06
N VAL A 491 6.27 16.31 3.84
CA VAL A 491 6.04 15.64 2.55
C VAL A 491 4.58 15.67 2.11
N LEU A 492 3.66 16.07 3.01
CA LEU A 492 2.26 16.33 2.68
C LEU A 492 1.96 17.84 2.62
N ASP A 493 1.10 18.20 1.68
CA ASP A 493 0.58 19.55 1.52
C ASP A 493 -0.49 19.90 2.58
N ARG A 494 -1.01 21.12 2.50
CA ARG A 494 -2.07 21.62 3.40
C ARG A 494 -3.37 20.81 3.37
N ASN A 495 -3.60 20.02 2.33
CA ASN A 495 -4.79 19.18 2.17
C ASN A 495 -4.52 17.73 2.59
N GLY A 496 -3.26 17.38 2.92
CA GLY A 496 -2.85 16.04 3.32
C GLY A 496 -2.42 15.16 2.14
N PHE A 497 -2.22 15.74 0.96
CA PHE A 497 -1.72 15.01 -0.21
C PHE A 497 -0.20 15.15 -0.32
N GLY A 498 0.48 14.07 -0.69
CA GLY A 498 1.92 14.04 -0.90
C GLY A 498 2.28 13.36 -2.20
N LYS A 499 3.56 13.45 -2.57
CA LYS A 499 4.13 12.68 -3.69
C LYS A 499 5.01 11.59 -3.11
N ILE A 500 5.00 10.42 -3.74
CA ILE A 500 5.87 9.30 -3.35
C ILE A 500 7.33 9.73 -3.30
N ASN A 501 7.81 10.45 -4.33
CA ASN A 501 9.20 10.94 -4.35
C ASN A 501 9.54 11.85 -3.16
N ASP A 502 8.61 12.72 -2.74
CA ASP A 502 8.82 13.61 -1.58
C ASP A 502 8.91 12.78 -0.29
N ALA A 503 8.10 11.72 -0.16
CA ALA A 503 8.20 10.78 0.95
C ALA A 503 9.52 9.99 0.95
N LEU A 504 9.96 9.47 -0.21
CA LEU A 504 11.23 8.77 -0.36
C LEU A 504 12.43 9.66 0.01
N MET A 505 12.46 10.88 -0.52
CA MET A 505 13.49 11.86 -0.18
C MET A 505 13.43 12.25 1.30
N GLY A 506 12.22 12.38 1.86
CA GLY A 506 12.02 12.63 3.28
C GLY A 506 12.57 11.51 4.18
N ILE A 507 12.38 10.25 3.80
CA ILE A 507 12.97 9.10 4.51
C ILE A 507 14.50 9.17 4.45
N ARG A 508 15.07 9.37 3.26
CA ARG A 508 16.53 9.49 3.09
C ARG A 508 17.10 10.64 3.92
N TYR A 509 16.47 11.81 3.85
CA TYR A 509 16.83 12.98 4.63
C TYR A 509 16.82 12.71 6.14
N ALA A 510 15.78 12.04 6.65
CA ALA A 510 15.67 11.72 8.07
C ALA A 510 16.84 10.83 8.53
N VAL A 511 17.13 9.76 7.77
CA VAL A 511 18.23 8.83 8.07
C VAL A 511 19.58 9.55 8.04
N GLU A 512 19.85 10.33 6.99
CA GLU A 512 21.13 11.04 6.80
C GLU A 512 21.36 12.18 7.81
N ASN A 513 20.28 12.68 8.43
CA ASN A 513 20.32 13.66 9.51
C ASN A 513 20.24 13.06 10.91
N GLY A 514 20.31 11.72 11.02
CA GLY A 514 20.47 11.02 12.29
C GLY A 514 19.16 10.81 13.04
N ALA A 515 18.06 10.55 12.35
CA ALA A 515 16.87 9.99 12.97
C ALA A 515 17.18 8.58 13.51
N ASP A 516 16.75 8.30 14.75
CA ASP A 516 16.79 6.97 15.34
C ASP A 516 15.50 6.19 15.06
N VAL A 517 14.40 6.94 14.92
CA VAL A 517 13.05 6.41 14.65
C VAL A 517 12.40 7.23 13.54
N ILE A 518 11.72 6.55 12.61
CA ILE A 518 10.84 7.18 11.63
C ILE A 518 9.40 6.80 11.98
N ASN A 519 8.58 7.81 12.26
CA ASN A 519 7.13 7.64 12.29
C ASN A 519 6.57 8.03 10.92
N LEU A 520 5.92 7.06 10.26
CA LEU A 520 5.24 7.25 9.00
C LEU A 520 3.74 7.05 9.16
N SER A 521 3.00 8.16 9.21
CA SER A 521 1.54 8.15 9.28
C SER A 521 0.91 8.37 7.90
N LEU A 522 1.47 7.69 6.90
CA LEU A 522 1.11 7.74 5.48
C LEU A 522 0.78 6.34 4.96
N GLY A 523 -0.02 6.27 3.90
CA GLY A 523 -0.34 5.02 3.21
C GLY A 523 -0.83 5.27 1.79
N GLY A 524 -0.82 4.22 0.97
CA GLY A 524 -1.30 4.20 -0.40
C GLY A 524 -1.82 2.81 -0.78
N ASN A 525 -2.38 2.71 -1.99
CA ASN A 525 -2.91 1.44 -2.52
C ASN A 525 -1.94 0.76 -3.49
N ASP A 526 -1.07 1.53 -4.14
CA ASP A 526 -0.15 1.04 -5.16
C ASP A 526 1.11 0.43 -4.53
N TYR A 527 1.54 -0.72 -5.04
CA TYR A 527 2.84 -1.29 -4.71
C TYR A 527 3.93 -0.56 -5.47
N ILE A 528 4.97 -0.11 -4.74
CA ILE A 528 6.15 0.54 -5.33
C ILE A 528 7.39 -0.07 -4.71
N SER A 529 8.23 -0.73 -5.50
CA SER A 529 9.45 -1.40 -4.99
C SER A 529 10.39 -0.42 -4.29
N GLU A 530 10.58 0.78 -4.85
CA GLU A 530 11.52 1.79 -4.33
C GLU A 530 11.23 2.24 -2.88
N VAL A 531 9.96 2.27 -2.46
CA VAL A 531 9.61 2.61 -1.06
C VAL A 531 10.06 1.50 -0.12
N LEU A 532 9.85 0.24 -0.49
CA LEU A 532 10.29 -0.89 0.34
C LEU A 532 11.82 -0.93 0.40
N GLU A 533 12.50 -0.75 -0.73
CA GLU A 533 13.96 -0.64 -0.78
C GLU A 533 14.48 0.50 0.11
N THR A 534 13.84 1.66 0.06
CA THR A 534 14.22 2.83 0.86
C THR A 534 13.97 2.60 2.35
N MET A 535 12.88 1.94 2.73
CA MET A 535 12.59 1.60 4.13
C MET A 535 13.52 0.52 4.66
N SER A 536 13.78 -0.55 3.89
CA SER A 536 14.74 -1.58 4.26
C SER A 536 16.15 -0.98 4.38
N TRP A 537 16.54 -0.07 3.48
CA TRP A 537 17.79 0.68 3.62
C TRP A 537 17.84 1.51 4.92
N ALA A 538 16.75 2.16 5.32
CA ALA A 538 16.70 2.91 6.59
C ALA A 538 16.95 1.98 7.80
N VAL A 539 16.35 0.78 7.80
CA VAL A 539 16.60 -0.25 8.80
C VAL A 539 18.05 -0.73 8.80
N GLU A 540 18.65 -0.91 7.62
CA GLU A 540 20.07 -1.26 7.51
C GLU A 540 20.99 -0.17 8.09
N GLN A 541 20.57 1.10 8.04
CA GLN A 541 21.27 2.21 8.71
C GLN A 541 21.03 2.25 10.23
N GLY A 542 20.20 1.37 10.77
CA GLY A 542 19.91 1.25 12.20
C GLY A 542 18.69 2.04 12.67
N VAL A 543 17.86 2.54 11.74
CA VAL A 543 16.66 3.33 12.06
C VAL A 543 15.45 2.42 12.22
N VAL A 544 14.64 2.63 13.25
CA VAL A 544 13.39 1.88 13.45
C VAL A 544 12.26 2.56 12.68
N VAL A 545 11.56 1.83 11.81
CA VAL A 545 10.44 2.37 11.01
C VAL A 545 9.11 1.91 11.60
N VAL A 546 8.25 2.87 11.95
CA VAL A 546 6.91 2.64 12.49
C VAL A 546 5.89 3.20 11.50
N VAL A 547 4.97 2.35 11.03
CA VAL A 547 4.01 2.70 9.96
C VAL A 547 2.55 2.46 10.38
N ALA A 548 1.67 3.39 10.05
CA ALA A 548 0.23 3.25 10.29
C ALA A 548 -0.40 2.19 9.37
N ALA A 549 -1.28 1.34 9.90
CA ALA A 549 -1.83 0.19 9.15
C ALA A 549 -2.88 0.53 8.07
N GLY A 550 -3.49 1.71 8.11
CA GLY A 550 -4.59 2.13 7.23
C GLY A 550 -5.97 2.08 7.90
N ASN A 551 -6.92 2.83 7.35
CA ASN A 551 -8.21 3.15 7.99
C ASN A 551 -9.43 2.63 7.19
N GLU A 552 -9.24 1.61 6.36
CA GLU A 552 -10.23 1.12 5.38
C GLU A 552 -11.06 -0.06 5.92
N SER A 553 -10.90 -0.43 7.19
CA SER A 553 -11.47 -1.67 7.78
C SER A 553 -11.05 -2.95 7.05
N SER A 554 -9.93 -2.92 6.33
CA SER A 554 -9.45 -4.03 5.50
C SER A 554 -9.02 -5.24 6.34
N SER A 555 -9.02 -6.43 5.73
CA SER A 555 -8.57 -7.68 6.35
C SER A 555 -7.05 -7.77 6.55
N PHE A 556 -6.29 -6.86 5.96
CA PHE A 556 -4.84 -6.72 6.06
C PHE A 556 -4.44 -5.24 5.95
N PRO A 557 -3.20 -4.85 6.29
CA PRO A 557 -2.78 -3.45 6.23
C PRO A 557 -2.69 -2.89 4.80
N SER A 558 -2.79 -1.57 4.66
CA SER A 558 -2.52 -0.89 3.38
C SER A 558 -1.03 -0.90 3.06
N TYR A 559 -0.67 -0.51 1.85
CA TYR A 559 0.73 -0.27 1.54
C TYR A 559 1.21 1.04 2.20
N PRO A 560 2.46 1.13 2.72
CA PRO A 560 3.48 0.07 2.74
C PRO A 560 3.38 -0.87 3.95
N ALA A 561 2.50 -0.59 4.92
CA ALA A 561 2.40 -1.32 6.18
C ALA A 561 2.23 -2.84 6.06
N ARG A 562 1.60 -3.34 4.98
CA ARG A 562 1.46 -4.79 4.76
C ARG A 562 2.79 -5.54 4.62
N PHE A 563 3.87 -4.82 4.30
CA PHE A 563 5.21 -5.38 4.14
C PHE A 563 6.11 -5.10 5.35
N ALA A 564 5.56 -4.74 6.51
CA ALA A 564 6.34 -4.39 7.70
C ALA A 564 7.40 -5.44 8.11
N ASN A 565 7.19 -6.74 7.87
CA ASN A 565 8.23 -7.76 8.09
C ASN A 565 9.55 -7.52 7.34
N GLN A 566 9.54 -6.71 6.30
CA GLN A 566 10.72 -6.40 5.48
C GLN A 566 11.49 -5.17 5.98
N PHE A 567 10.84 -4.29 6.75
CA PHE A 567 11.40 -2.96 7.03
C PHE A 567 10.97 -2.31 8.37
N GLY A 568 10.12 -2.92 9.19
CA GLY A 568 9.68 -2.26 10.41
C GLY A 568 8.47 -2.89 11.11
N ILE A 569 7.62 -2.03 11.67
CA ILE A 569 6.43 -2.42 12.41
C ILE A 569 5.19 -1.65 11.95
N ALA A 570 4.12 -2.38 11.62
CA ALA A 570 2.81 -1.86 11.30
C ALA A 570 1.96 -1.68 12.56
N VAL A 571 1.16 -0.62 12.60
CA VAL A 571 0.40 -0.24 13.80
C VAL A 571 -1.07 -0.05 13.50
N GLY A 572 -1.89 -0.95 14.05
CA GLY A 572 -3.34 -0.83 14.08
C GLY A 572 -3.86 0.03 15.22
N SER A 573 -5.14 0.39 15.15
CA SER A 573 -5.79 1.26 16.13
C SER A 573 -6.70 0.48 17.09
N VAL A 574 -6.63 0.81 18.37
CA VAL A 574 -7.65 0.45 19.38
C VAL A 574 -8.32 1.68 19.99
N ASP A 575 -9.53 1.46 20.50
CA ASP A 575 -10.28 2.40 21.31
C ASP A 575 -9.88 2.39 22.80
N ARG A 576 -10.54 3.25 23.58
CA ARG A 576 -10.33 3.39 25.04
C ARG A 576 -10.63 2.13 25.86
N LYS A 577 -11.33 1.15 25.30
CA LYS A 577 -11.66 -0.12 25.96
C LYS A 577 -10.74 -1.25 25.51
N ASN A 578 -9.65 -0.94 24.80
CA ASN A 578 -8.78 -1.91 24.15
C ASN A 578 -9.54 -2.79 23.14
N GLN A 579 -10.51 -2.19 22.43
CA GLN A 579 -11.21 -2.84 21.33
C GLN A 579 -10.60 -2.38 20.02
N LEU A 580 -10.39 -3.30 19.07
CA LEU A 580 -9.92 -2.93 17.73
C LEU A 580 -10.88 -1.90 17.13
N SER A 581 -10.35 -0.75 16.73
CA SER A 581 -11.13 0.34 16.14
C SER A 581 -11.77 -0.14 14.84
N SER A 582 -13.04 0.21 14.63
CA SER A 582 -13.81 -0.33 13.49
C SER A 582 -13.22 0.00 12.13
N PHE A 583 -12.56 1.15 12.00
CA PHE A 583 -11.87 1.60 10.79
C PHE A 583 -10.48 0.97 10.62
N SER A 584 -9.86 0.44 11.69
CA SER A 584 -8.49 -0.05 11.61
C SER A 584 -8.42 -1.20 10.63
N ASN A 585 -7.46 -1.15 9.71
CA ASN A 585 -7.05 -2.35 9.00
C ASN A 585 -6.58 -3.41 9.99
N ARG A 586 -6.75 -4.67 9.61
CA ARG A 586 -6.38 -5.84 10.42
C ARG A 586 -4.96 -6.27 10.11
N ALA A 587 -4.39 -7.12 10.95
CA ALA A 587 -3.01 -7.60 10.79
C ALA A 587 -2.81 -8.55 9.59
N GLY A 588 -3.89 -9.19 9.11
CA GLY A 588 -3.81 -10.20 8.06
C GLY A 588 -3.65 -11.61 8.63
N ILE A 589 -3.83 -12.62 7.77
CA ILE A 589 -3.77 -14.04 8.18
C ILE A 589 -2.33 -14.55 8.35
N LEU A 590 -1.37 -13.86 7.75
CA LEU A 590 0.06 -14.16 7.86
C LEU A 590 0.67 -13.34 9.00
N PRO A 591 1.56 -13.93 9.82
CA PRO A 591 2.30 -13.20 10.84
C PRO A 591 3.04 -12.02 10.24
N LEU A 592 2.75 -10.85 10.79
CA LEU A 592 3.33 -9.56 10.42
C LEU A 592 3.84 -8.91 11.70
N ASN A 593 4.96 -8.17 11.64
CA ASN A 593 5.39 -7.24 12.68
C ASN A 593 4.29 -6.19 12.87
N TYR A 594 3.29 -6.54 13.67
CA TYR A 594 2.04 -5.81 13.79
C TYR A 594 1.60 -5.79 15.25
N VAL A 595 1.46 -4.59 15.78
CA VAL A 595 0.86 -4.33 17.09
C VAL A 595 -0.31 -3.38 16.92
N VAL A 596 -1.15 -3.27 17.94
CA VAL A 596 -2.16 -2.22 18.03
C VAL A 596 -1.79 -1.21 19.11
N ALA A 597 -2.23 0.02 18.91
CA ALA A 597 -2.01 1.11 19.86
C ALA A 597 -3.21 2.06 19.89
N PRO A 598 -3.32 2.93 20.91
CA PRO A 598 -4.42 3.89 21.02
C PRO A 598 -4.53 4.78 19.78
N GLY A 599 -5.60 4.63 19.01
CA GLY A 599 -5.86 5.45 17.82
C GLY A 599 -7.29 6.02 17.77
N GLY A 600 -8.13 5.71 18.75
CA GLY A 600 -9.49 6.26 18.86
C GLY A 600 -10.58 5.34 18.29
N ASP A 601 -11.85 5.68 18.49
CA ASP A 601 -12.96 4.81 18.06
C ASP A 601 -13.56 5.23 16.71
N GLY A 602 -13.26 6.45 16.24
CA GLY A 602 -13.73 6.97 14.95
C GLY A 602 -15.24 7.21 14.93
N GLY A 603 -15.86 7.28 16.11
CA GLY A 603 -17.27 7.58 16.26
C GLY A 603 -17.60 9.03 15.92
N PHE A 604 -18.89 9.33 15.78
CA PHE A 604 -19.38 10.71 15.55
C PHE A 604 -19.16 11.66 16.75
N SER A 605 -18.47 11.23 17.81
CA SER A 605 -18.15 12.04 18.97
C SER A 605 -16.68 11.96 19.31
N ASP A 606 -16.07 13.09 19.64
CA ASP A 606 -14.71 13.21 20.18
C ASP A 606 -14.44 12.37 21.46
N VAL A 607 -15.48 11.76 22.05
CA VAL A 607 -15.39 10.94 23.24
C VAL A 607 -14.85 9.56 22.88
N GLY A 608 -13.54 9.37 23.04
CA GLY A 608 -12.87 8.10 22.72
C GLY A 608 -11.66 8.28 21.82
N ASP A 609 -11.51 9.46 21.22
CA ASP A 609 -10.43 9.79 20.30
C ASP A 609 -9.17 10.31 21.02
N ILE A 610 -8.10 10.52 20.24
CA ILE A 610 -6.79 10.91 20.74
C ILE A 610 -6.67 12.43 20.75
N TYR A 611 -6.53 12.99 21.95
CA TYR A 611 -6.30 14.42 22.16
C TYR A 611 -4.81 14.73 22.00
N SER A 612 -4.47 15.66 21.10
CA SER A 612 -3.09 16.10 20.88
C SER A 612 -3.02 17.53 20.34
N THR A 613 -1.82 18.03 20.12
CA THR A 613 -1.48 19.37 19.62
C THR A 613 -1.98 19.58 18.18
N ILE A 614 -2.35 20.82 17.83
CA ILE A 614 -2.58 21.24 16.44
C ILE A 614 -1.95 22.63 16.24
N PRO A 615 -1.71 23.07 14.99
CA PRO A 615 -1.06 24.35 14.74
C PRO A 615 -1.78 25.52 15.41
N LEU A 616 -1.02 26.48 15.93
CA LEU A 616 -1.52 27.70 16.56
C LEU A 616 -2.38 28.54 15.60
N ALA A 617 -2.10 28.44 14.29
CA ALA A 617 -2.88 29.12 13.26
C ALA A 617 -4.28 28.51 13.06
N SER A 618 -4.49 27.25 13.46
CA SER A 618 -5.72 26.49 13.19
C SER A 618 -6.82 26.76 14.21
N SER A 619 -6.48 27.16 15.44
CA SER A 619 -7.46 27.34 16.51
C SER A 619 -6.93 28.20 17.67
N ALA A 620 -7.84 28.90 18.37
CA ALA A 620 -7.50 29.60 19.61
C ALA A 620 -7.20 28.65 20.79
N VAL A 621 -7.65 27.40 20.69
CA VAL A 621 -7.26 26.28 21.58
C VAL A 621 -6.47 25.31 20.71
N PRO A 622 -5.14 25.23 20.86
CA PRO A 622 -4.28 24.53 19.91
C PRO A 622 -4.19 23.02 20.19
N TYR A 623 -5.33 22.41 20.50
CA TYR A 623 -5.45 20.99 20.74
C TYR A 623 -6.75 20.46 20.14
N ARG A 624 -6.75 19.21 19.67
CA ARG A 624 -7.92 18.57 19.07
C ARG A 624 -7.91 17.06 19.27
N PHE A 625 -9.09 16.47 19.26
CA PHE A 625 -9.30 15.03 19.16
C PHE A 625 -9.25 14.59 17.70
N LEU A 626 -8.41 13.60 17.38
CA LEU A 626 -8.39 12.91 16.09
C LEU A 626 -8.40 11.40 16.31
N SER A 627 -8.87 10.67 15.30
CA SER A 627 -8.90 9.21 15.26
C SER A 627 -8.22 8.70 14.00
N GLY A 628 -7.55 7.56 14.10
CA GLY A 628 -6.93 6.88 12.97
C GLY A 628 -5.75 6.02 13.40
N THR A 629 -5.33 5.09 12.54
CA THR A 629 -4.03 4.41 12.69
C THR A 629 -2.86 5.41 12.69
N SER A 630 -3.04 6.58 12.08
CA SER A 630 -2.13 7.72 12.17
C SER A 630 -1.96 8.29 13.59
N MET A 631 -2.91 8.06 14.49
CA MET A 631 -2.78 8.40 15.91
C MET A 631 -2.22 7.21 16.72
N ALA A 632 -2.35 5.98 16.22
CA ALA A 632 -1.82 4.78 16.86
C ALA A 632 -0.29 4.63 16.64
N ALA A 633 0.18 4.77 15.40
CA ALA A 633 1.60 4.72 15.03
C ALA A 633 2.52 5.60 15.93
N PRO A 634 2.19 6.88 16.20
CA PRO A 634 3.04 7.72 17.05
C PRO A 634 3.10 7.29 18.51
N HIS A 635 2.13 6.53 19.02
CA HIS A 635 2.27 5.93 20.35
C HIS A 635 3.41 4.90 20.34
N VAL A 636 3.45 4.03 19.32
CA VAL A 636 4.52 3.02 19.17
C VAL A 636 5.86 3.69 18.90
N ALA A 637 5.93 4.72 18.06
CA ALA A 637 7.16 5.48 17.84
C ALA A 637 7.70 6.12 19.14
N GLY A 638 6.80 6.62 20.00
CA GLY A 638 7.14 7.07 21.34
C GLY A 638 7.68 5.95 22.23
N VAL A 639 7.05 4.76 22.23
CA VAL A 639 7.56 3.60 22.99
C VAL A 639 8.95 3.19 22.51
N VAL A 640 9.18 3.15 21.19
CA VAL A 640 10.51 2.89 20.62
C VAL A 640 11.53 3.89 21.15
N ALA A 641 11.20 5.18 21.20
CA ALA A 641 12.11 6.19 21.75
C ALA A 641 12.43 5.96 23.23
N LEU A 642 11.47 5.49 24.04
CA LEU A 642 11.73 5.07 25.42
C LEU A 642 12.66 3.85 25.48
N MET A 643 12.46 2.86 24.60
CA MET A 643 13.30 1.66 24.52
C MET A 643 14.74 2.00 24.14
N LEU A 644 14.94 2.88 23.14
CA LEU A 644 16.27 3.29 22.69
C LEU A 644 17.01 4.14 23.73
N GLN A 645 16.31 4.96 24.53
CA GLN A 645 16.94 5.59 25.69
C GLN A 645 17.38 4.54 26.73
N ALA A 646 16.55 3.54 26.98
CA ALA A 646 16.83 2.50 27.97
C ALA A 646 18.00 1.60 27.55
N ASN A 647 18.11 1.31 26.24
CA ASN A 647 19.21 0.56 25.66
C ASN A 647 19.52 1.06 24.23
N PRO A 648 20.51 1.96 24.07
CA PRO A 648 20.83 2.56 22.78
C PRO A 648 21.59 1.62 21.83
N ASN A 649 21.83 0.36 22.21
CA ASN A 649 22.50 -0.63 21.35
C ASN A 649 21.53 -1.63 20.73
N LEU A 650 20.22 -1.47 20.93
CA LEU A 650 19.22 -2.31 20.27
C LEU A 650 19.28 -2.08 18.76
N THR A 651 19.30 -3.16 17.99
CA THR A 651 19.09 -3.08 16.54
C THR A 651 17.59 -2.92 16.25
N PRO A 652 17.18 -2.41 15.07
CA PRO A 652 15.77 -2.30 14.72
C PRO A 652 15.00 -3.61 14.86
N THR A 653 15.55 -4.72 14.36
CA THR A 653 14.94 -6.06 14.53
C THR A 653 14.76 -6.44 16.01
N GLN A 654 15.71 -6.11 16.89
CA GLN A 654 15.56 -6.39 18.32
C GLN A 654 14.46 -5.54 18.97
N VAL A 655 14.27 -4.31 18.49
CA VAL A 655 13.16 -3.45 18.93
C VAL A 655 11.83 -4.07 18.50
N GLU A 656 11.70 -4.46 17.22
CA GLU A 656 10.50 -5.11 16.67
C GLU A 656 10.17 -6.41 17.42
N ASP A 657 11.17 -7.25 17.65
CA ASP A 657 11.05 -8.50 18.42
C ASP A 657 10.55 -8.24 19.85
N LEU A 658 11.11 -7.23 20.53
CA LEU A 658 10.69 -6.89 21.89
C LEU A 658 9.27 -6.32 21.92
N LEU A 659 8.90 -5.45 20.97
CA LEU A 659 7.55 -4.89 20.89
C LEU A 659 6.50 -5.99 20.70
N THR A 660 6.76 -6.95 19.82
CA THR A 660 5.84 -8.05 19.53
C THR A 660 5.78 -9.07 20.67
N GLN A 661 6.91 -9.38 21.32
CA GLN A 661 6.97 -10.32 22.45
C GLN A 661 6.34 -9.77 23.74
N THR A 662 6.32 -8.45 23.90
CA THR A 662 5.81 -7.79 25.12
C THR A 662 4.40 -7.25 24.97
N ALA A 663 3.81 -7.34 23.79
CA ALA A 663 2.46 -6.86 23.54
C ALA A 663 1.41 -7.59 24.41
N ASP A 664 0.42 -6.85 24.89
CA ASP A 664 -0.70 -7.37 25.67
C ASP A 664 -1.79 -7.97 24.77
N HIS A 665 -2.01 -9.28 24.93
CA HIS A 665 -3.03 -10.05 24.21
C HIS A 665 -4.46 -9.86 24.75
N SER A 666 -4.69 -8.89 25.64
CA SER A 666 -6.04 -8.59 26.16
C SER A 666 -6.97 -7.90 25.15
N THR A 667 -6.45 -7.51 23.98
CA THR A 667 -7.20 -6.85 22.90
C THR A 667 -8.37 -7.70 22.43
N ILE A 668 -9.52 -7.07 22.20
CA ILE A 668 -10.74 -7.77 21.75
C ILE A 668 -11.24 -7.14 20.45
N ALA A 669 -11.52 -7.96 19.43
CA ALA A 669 -12.28 -7.47 18.27
C ALA A 669 -13.78 -7.71 18.50
N VAL A 670 -14.60 -6.68 18.25
CA VAL A 670 -16.06 -6.71 18.41
C VAL A 670 -16.74 -7.27 17.17
#